data_AF-A0A845DRM2-F1
#
_entry.id   AF-A0A845DRM2-F1
#
_cell.length_a   1.000
_cell.length_b   1.000
_cell.length_c   1.000
_cell.angle_alpha   90.00
_cell.angle_beta   90.00
_cell.angle_gamma   90.00
#
_symmetry.space_group_name_H-M   'P 1'
#
loop_
_entity.id
_entity.type
_entity.pdbx_description
1 polymer ?
#
loop_
_entity_poly.entity_id
_entity_poly.type
_entity_poly.pdbx_seq_one_letter_code
_entity_poly.pdbx_strand_id
1 'polypeptide(L)'
;LFAQVTNPPIDAIREELITATEVMMGTELNLLETKPENCRQLKLRQPIINNQELAKIRHIESSGAEGFRAKTLPILFDVNGGREGLDQALEELFQAATDAIEAGFNILILSDRGVGPGVAPIPALLATSGLHHHLIRHETRTQTALIVESGEPREVHHLALLIGFGATAVNPYLALETLDQMIQDRRLVNIDPEPATYNYLKAAMKGVVKVLSKMGISTIQSYCGAQIFEALGLSQRLVDKYFTWTSSRVEGIGLKEIFSEIKVRHDRAYPVRLYAQSESNGHGLVEIMPEASAANGNGHGGQLLSPGGDYQWRKDGELHLFNPRTVHLLQKATRTNDYESFKAYTKDIDQMNKEWCNLRGLLEFDFEGSRSIPIEEVEPVEAICKRFKTGAMSYGSISKEAHETLAIAMNRIGGRSNTGEGGEDPARYILEPNGDSKNSAIKQVASARFGVTSNYLVNARELQIKMAQGAKPGEGGQLPGKKVYPWIAEVRHSTPGVGLISPPPHHDIYSIEDLAELIHDLKNSNHHARINVKLVSEVGVGTVAAGVAKGHADVILISGHDGGTGASPQTSIKHAGLPWELGVAETHQTLLINNLRSRVVVETDGQLKTGRDLAIAALLGAEEYGFATSPLVALGCIMMRVCHLDTCPVGVATQNPELRKMYTGDPQHVVNFMYFIAQELREYMAKLGFRTVNEMIGRTDRLQAPQSIGHWKAQGIDLTAILHRPDVPEDWGRYCQIDQDHGLDKALDNTTLLELCMPALENSVEDVKLAHEAKSGGGSGASLRRVKESLPIQNTNRVVGTITGSEITRRFGPAGLPEDTIQLHFSGAAGQSFGAFIPNG
;
A
#
# COMPACT_ATOMS: atom_id res chain seq x y z
N LEU A 1 8.68 5.37 -0.78
CA LEU A 1 7.87 5.77 -1.96
C LEU A 1 7.77 4.59 -2.92
N PHE A 2 6.86 4.67 -3.87
CA PHE A 2 6.69 3.68 -4.94
C PHE A 2 6.21 4.39 -6.21
N ALA A 3 6.33 3.74 -7.36
CA ALA A 3 5.86 4.29 -8.61
C ALA A 3 4.37 3.99 -8.79
N GLN A 4 3.62 4.98 -9.28
CA GLN A 4 2.25 4.81 -9.73
C GLN A 4 1.98 5.76 -10.91
N VAL A 5 1.56 5.21 -12.04
CA VAL A 5 1.21 5.90 -13.29
C VAL A 5 2.40 6.54 -14.02
N THR A 6 3.15 7.43 -13.39
CA THR A 6 4.22 8.24 -14.03
C THR A 6 5.34 7.41 -14.63
N ASN A 7 5.62 6.28 -13.99
CA ASN A 7 6.59 5.28 -14.40
C ASN A 7 6.19 3.93 -13.79
N PRO A 8 6.66 2.80 -14.34
CA PRO A 8 6.33 1.48 -13.83
C PRO A 8 7.30 1.02 -12.73
N PRO A 9 6.84 0.22 -11.74
CA PRO A 9 7.73 -0.66 -10.99
C PRO A 9 8.29 -1.78 -11.89
N ILE A 10 9.39 -2.43 -11.47
CA ILE A 10 9.99 -3.57 -12.20
C ILE A 10 9.74 -4.90 -11.46
N ASP A 11 9.76 -6.03 -12.18
CA ASP A 11 9.62 -7.35 -11.56
C ASP A 11 10.97 -7.88 -11.06
N ALA A 12 11.29 -7.63 -9.78
CA ALA A 12 12.52 -8.09 -9.15
C ALA A 12 12.75 -9.62 -9.13
N ILE A 13 11.78 -10.43 -9.56
CA ILE A 13 11.89 -11.89 -9.64
C ILE A 13 12.08 -12.33 -11.09
N ARG A 14 11.20 -11.87 -12.00
CA ARG A 14 11.18 -12.30 -13.40
C ARG A 14 12.18 -11.54 -14.26
N GLU A 15 12.46 -10.30 -13.88
CA GLU A 15 13.39 -9.39 -14.54
C GLU A 15 14.68 -9.23 -13.69
N GLU A 16 15.05 -10.25 -12.89
CA GLU A 16 16.25 -10.23 -12.03
C GLU A 16 17.52 -9.89 -12.84
N LEU A 17 17.56 -10.26 -14.13
CA LEU A 17 18.68 -9.99 -15.05
C LEU A 17 19.00 -8.50 -15.24
N ILE A 18 18.02 -7.61 -15.10
CA ILE A 18 18.27 -6.16 -15.23
C ILE A 18 18.62 -5.51 -13.88
N THR A 19 18.62 -6.28 -12.78
CA THR A 19 18.94 -5.74 -11.46
C THR A 19 20.42 -5.90 -11.12
N ALA A 20 20.98 -4.91 -10.40
CA ALA A 20 22.37 -4.94 -9.96
C ALA A 20 22.50 -4.61 -8.46
N THR A 21 23.18 -5.49 -7.73
CA THR A 21 23.42 -5.35 -6.28
C THR A 21 24.85 -4.92 -5.94
N GLU A 22 25.73 -4.84 -6.93
CA GLU A 22 27.12 -4.46 -6.69
C GLU A 22 27.27 -2.98 -6.33
N VAL A 23 28.23 -2.70 -5.45
CA VAL A 23 28.59 -1.34 -5.03
C VAL A 23 30.10 -1.16 -5.08
N MET A 24 30.53 0.07 -5.34
CA MET A 24 31.93 0.46 -5.42
C MET A 24 32.29 1.33 -4.21
N MET A 25 33.48 1.15 -3.63
CA MET A 25 33.94 1.89 -2.46
C MET A 25 35.32 2.48 -2.68
N GLY A 26 35.51 3.72 -2.22
CA GLY A 26 36.76 4.46 -2.32
C GLY A 26 36.53 5.85 -2.88
N THR A 27 37.62 6.56 -3.16
CA THR A 27 37.57 7.93 -3.67
C THR A 27 37.10 7.97 -5.13
N GLU A 28 35.97 8.61 -5.38
CA GLU A 28 35.48 8.91 -6.73
C GLU A 28 36.25 10.12 -7.29
N LEU A 29 37.05 9.88 -8.32
CA LEU A 29 37.83 10.93 -8.99
C LEU A 29 37.00 11.68 -10.02
N ASN A 30 37.59 12.72 -10.63
CA ASN A 30 36.93 13.54 -11.63
C ASN A 30 36.37 12.70 -12.79
N LEU A 31 35.03 12.67 -12.90
CA LEU A 31 34.31 11.94 -13.94
C LEU A 31 34.66 12.43 -15.37
N LEU A 32 35.07 13.69 -15.51
CA LEU A 32 35.41 14.30 -16.80
C LEU A 32 36.82 13.94 -17.28
N GLU A 33 37.65 13.35 -16.42
CA GLU A 33 39.02 12.97 -16.74
C GLU A 33 39.20 11.46 -16.67
N THR A 34 39.38 10.81 -17.82
CA THR A 34 39.58 9.36 -17.88
C THR A 34 41.01 8.99 -17.54
N LYS A 35 41.24 8.51 -16.30
CA LYS A 35 42.55 8.01 -15.84
C LYS A 35 42.44 6.61 -15.22
N PRO A 36 43.51 5.78 -15.25
CA PRO A 36 43.50 4.47 -14.61
C PRO A 36 43.17 4.50 -13.11
N GLU A 37 43.51 5.59 -12.42
CA GLU A 37 43.25 5.80 -11.00
C GLU A 37 41.74 5.86 -10.70
N ASN A 38 40.90 6.25 -11.66
CA ASN A 38 39.44 6.26 -11.50
C ASN A 38 38.88 4.85 -11.25
N CYS A 39 39.59 3.81 -11.71
CA CYS A 39 39.23 2.42 -11.49
C CYS A 39 39.71 1.88 -10.14
N ARG A 40 40.45 2.66 -9.34
CA ARG A 40 40.95 2.25 -8.02
C ARG A 40 39.82 2.30 -6.98
N GLN A 41 38.93 1.33 -7.09
CA GLN A 41 37.71 1.20 -6.28
C GLN A 41 37.61 -0.24 -5.77
N LEU A 42 37.17 -0.39 -4.52
CA LEU A 42 36.89 -1.69 -3.92
C LEU A 42 35.46 -2.11 -4.29
N LYS A 43 35.36 -3.15 -5.11
CA LYS A 43 34.08 -3.71 -5.56
C LYS A 43 33.51 -4.70 -4.53
N LEU A 44 32.32 -4.43 -4.01
CA LEU A 44 31.52 -5.39 -3.24
C LEU A 44 30.43 -5.99 -4.12
N ARG A 45 30.16 -7.29 -3.94
CA ARG A 45 29.07 -7.98 -4.66
C ARG A 45 27.68 -7.55 -4.21
N GLN A 46 27.58 -7.12 -2.95
CA GLN A 46 26.35 -6.63 -2.32
C GLN A 46 26.71 -5.70 -1.15
N PRO A 47 25.85 -4.74 -0.78
CA PRO A 47 26.11 -3.82 0.31
C PRO A 47 25.84 -4.42 1.70
N ILE A 48 25.20 -5.59 1.80
CA ILE A 48 24.93 -6.22 3.11
C ILE A 48 25.99 -7.30 3.35
N ILE A 49 26.86 -7.05 4.32
CA ILE A 49 28.10 -7.82 4.54
C ILE A 49 28.13 -8.50 5.91
N ASN A 50 28.83 -9.64 5.99
CA ASN A 50 29.05 -10.35 7.26
C ASN A 50 30.24 -9.76 8.05
N ASN A 51 30.42 -10.26 9.28
CA ASN A 51 31.47 -9.81 10.19
C ASN A 51 32.89 -10.05 9.65
N GLN A 52 33.11 -11.14 8.91
CA GLN A 52 34.42 -11.46 8.33
C GLN A 52 34.78 -10.54 7.16
N GLU A 53 33.80 -10.21 6.31
CA GLU A 53 33.94 -9.25 5.22
C GLU A 53 34.25 -7.86 5.76
N LEU A 54 33.51 -7.41 6.79
CA LEU A 54 33.80 -6.14 7.46
C LEU A 54 35.20 -6.12 8.09
N ALA A 55 35.63 -7.21 8.74
CA ALA A 55 36.97 -7.29 9.33
C ALA A 55 38.08 -7.15 8.28
N LYS A 56 37.90 -7.74 7.09
CA LYS A 56 38.84 -7.56 5.95
C LYS A 56 38.93 -6.11 5.52
N ILE A 57 37.79 -5.41 5.43
CA ILE A 57 37.74 -3.99 5.06
C ILE A 57 38.38 -3.12 6.15
N ARG A 58 38.11 -3.42 7.44
CA ARG A 58 38.68 -2.69 8.57
C ARG A 58 40.21 -2.75 8.60
N HIS A 59 40.79 -3.87 8.15
CA HIS A 59 42.24 -4.08 8.09
C HIS A 59 42.81 -3.99 6.67
N ILE A 60 42.17 -3.22 5.79
CA ILE A 60 42.52 -3.15 4.36
C ILE A 60 43.96 -2.67 4.13
N GLU A 61 44.48 -1.77 4.98
CA GLU A 61 45.87 -1.29 4.91
C GLU A 61 46.88 -2.44 5.08
N SER A 62 46.58 -3.38 5.98
CA SER A 62 47.43 -4.55 6.25
C SER A 62 47.40 -5.59 5.13
N SER A 63 46.45 -5.49 4.19
CA SER A 63 46.31 -6.42 3.06
C SER A 63 47.24 -6.08 1.87
N GLY A 64 47.93 -4.93 1.90
CA GLY A 64 48.75 -4.44 0.80
C GLY A 64 47.93 -3.75 -0.31
N ALA A 65 46.65 -3.46 -0.08
CA ALA A 65 45.80 -2.74 -1.02
C ALA A 65 46.15 -1.25 -1.04
N GLU A 66 47.04 -0.86 -1.97
CA GLU A 66 47.51 0.52 -2.11
C GLU A 66 46.36 1.51 -2.33
N GLY A 67 46.39 2.62 -1.60
CA GLY A 67 45.43 3.72 -1.74
C GLY A 67 44.10 3.52 -1.01
N PHE A 68 43.93 2.48 -0.19
CA PHE A 68 42.75 2.30 0.66
C PHE A 68 43.12 2.41 2.14
N ARG A 69 42.37 3.24 2.88
CA ARG A 69 42.56 3.44 4.31
C ARG A 69 41.22 3.49 5.01
N ALA A 70 41.06 2.67 6.05
CA ALA A 70 39.80 2.55 6.79
C ALA A 70 39.92 3.12 8.20
N LYS A 71 38.92 3.90 8.63
CA LYS A 71 38.82 4.40 10.01
C LYS A 71 37.48 4.03 10.61
N THR A 72 37.49 3.42 11.80
CA THR A 72 36.27 3.24 12.59
C THR A 72 36.00 4.49 13.42
N LEU A 73 34.79 5.03 13.30
CA LEU A 73 34.26 6.15 14.06
C LEU A 73 33.11 5.63 14.95
N PRO A 74 33.17 5.84 16.28
CA PRO A 74 32.10 5.41 17.16
C PRO A 74 30.84 6.27 16.93
N ILE A 75 29.67 5.64 16.90
CA ILE A 75 28.36 6.31 16.92
C ILE A 75 27.71 6.11 18.30
N LEU A 76 28.44 6.54 19.33
CA LEU A 76 28.12 6.37 20.74
C LEU A 76 28.11 7.72 21.45
N PHE A 77 27.30 7.85 22.51
CA PHE A 77 27.27 9.05 23.34
C PHE A 77 27.00 8.70 24.82
N ASP A 78 27.42 9.59 25.73
CA ASP A 78 27.11 9.45 27.16
C ASP A 78 25.60 9.69 27.38
N VAL A 79 24.91 8.66 27.84
CA VAL A 79 23.46 8.70 28.08
C VAL A 79 23.08 9.72 29.17
N ASN A 80 24.00 10.02 30.09
CA ASN A 80 23.80 10.99 31.16
C ASN A 80 23.93 12.44 30.68
N GLY A 81 24.56 12.66 29.52
CA GLY A 81 24.65 13.97 28.87
C GLY A 81 23.32 14.49 28.32
N GLY A 82 22.25 13.69 28.37
CA GLY A 82 20.93 14.12 27.93
C GLY A 82 20.81 14.30 26.42
N ARG A 83 19.87 15.16 26.01
CA ARG A 83 19.69 15.55 24.60
C ARG A 83 20.93 16.28 24.07
N GLU A 84 21.52 17.14 24.89
CA GLU A 84 22.70 17.92 24.55
C GLU A 84 23.89 17.01 24.25
N GLY A 85 24.07 15.93 25.02
CA GLY A 85 25.07 14.91 24.75
C GLY A 85 24.88 14.20 23.40
N LEU A 86 23.64 13.92 23.00
CA LEU A 86 23.35 13.35 21.68
C LEU A 86 23.69 14.33 20.53
N ASP A 87 23.30 15.60 20.66
CA ASP A 87 23.59 16.63 19.64
C ASP A 87 25.10 16.86 19.53
N GLN A 88 25.81 16.97 20.67
CA GLN A 88 27.26 17.10 20.70
C GLN A 88 27.97 15.91 20.05
N ALA A 89 27.55 14.68 20.35
CA ALA A 89 28.17 13.49 19.76
C ALA A 89 27.97 13.41 18.23
N LEU A 90 26.87 13.94 17.70
CA LEU A 90 26.67 14.08 16.25
C LEU A 90 27.65 15.08 15.64
N GLU A 91 27.85 16.25 16.25
CA GLU A 91 28.83 17.23 15.78
C GLU A 91 30.28 16.70 15.87
N GLU A 92 30.62 16.01 16.96
CA GLU A 92 31.92 15.36 17.13
C GLU A 92 32.15 14.27 16.07
N LEU A 93 31.12 13.49 15.73
CA LEU A 93 31.18 12.52 14.64
C LEU A 93 31.46 13.20 13.29
N PHE A 94 30.79 14.31 13.01
CA PHE A 94 30.96 15.05 11.75
C PHE A 94 32.36 15.65 11.62
N GLN A 95 32.89 16.20 12.70
CA GLN A 95 34.26 16.71 12.73
C GLN A 95 35.27 15.58 12.58
N ALA A 96 35.14 14.49 13.35
CA ALA A 96 36.05 13.36 13.28
C ALA A 96 36.08 12.69 11.88
N ALA A 97 34.95 12.67 11.18
CA ALA A 97 34.90 12.22 9.80
C ALA A 97 35.62 13.16 8.84
N THR A 98 35.49 14.47 9.03
CA THR A 98 36.19 15.50 8.24
C THR A 98 37.70 15.35 8.42
N ASP A 99 38.16 15.29 9.67
CA ASP A 99 39.58 15.11 10.02
C ASP A 99 40.14 13.79 9.45
N ALA A 100 39.34 12.73 9.46
CA ALA A 100 39.74 11.44 8.89
C ALA A 100 39.91 11.53 7.36
N ILE A 101 39.00 12.21 6.66
CA ILE A 101 39.10 12.40 5.20
C ILE A 101 40.34 13.24 4.86
N GLU A 102 40.60 14.33 5.60
CA GLU A 102 41.80 15.15 5.44
C GLU A 102 43.08 14.36 5.70
N ALA A 103 43.05 13.44 6.68
CA ALA A 103 44.14 12.52 6.95
C ALA A 103 44.29 11.40 5.90
N GLY A 104 43.44 11.36 4.85
CA GLY A 104 43.51 10.43 3.73
C GLY A 104 42.74 9.12 3.92
N PHE A 105 41.81 9.05 4.87
CA PHE A 105 40.92 7.89 5.02
C PHE A 105 39.74 7.97 4.03
N ASN A 106 39.65 6.98 3.14
CA ASN A 106 38.61 6.91 2.10
C ASN A 106 37.58 5.79 2.35
N ILE A 107 37.61 5.18 3.53
CA ILE A 107 36.57 4.29 4.04
C ILE A 107 36.31 4.65 5.51
N LEU A 108 35.11 5.11 5.83
CA LEU A 108 34.68 5.39 7.20
C LEU A 108 33.69 4.31 7.66
N ILE A 109 33.98 3.68 8.80
CA ILE A 109 33.13 2.66 9.42
C ILE A 109 32.47 3.28 10.65
N LEU A 110 31.17 3.56 10.56
CA LEU A 110 30.34 3.99 11.68
C LEU A 110 29.99 2.76 12.52
N SER A 111 30.32 2.75 13.81
CA SER A 111 30.12 1.57 14.67
C SER A 111 29.43 1.91 15.99
N ASP A 112 28.34 1.21 16.29
CA ASP A 112 27.70 1.25 17.62
C ASP A 112 28.24 0.14 18.57
N ARG A 113 29.32 -0.57 18.19
CA ARG A 113 29.98 -1.49 19.13
C ARG A 113 30.57 -0.70 20.30
N GLY A 114 30.19 -1.09 21.52
CA GLY A 114 30.63 -0.42 22.76
C GLY A 114 29.48 0.14 23.60
N VAL A 115 28.22 -0.05 23.21
CA VAL A 115 27.04 0.22 24.06
C VAL A 115 27.20 -0.46 25.41
N GLY A 116 26.91 0.28 26.48
CA GLY A 116 27.11 -0.16 27.86
C GLY A 116 26.30 0.66 28.88
N PRO A 117 26.45 0.41 30.18
CA PRO A 117 25.62 1.01 31.24
C PRO A 117 25.62 2.55 31.32
N GLY A 118 26.62 3.23 30.74
CA GLY A 118 26.67 4.70 30.66
C GLY A 118 26.73 5.25 29.23
N VAL A 119 26.71 4.37 28.23
CA VAL A 119 26.95 4.75 26.83
C VAL A 119 25.83 4.19 25.97
N ALA A 120 25.10 5.08 25.30
CA ALA A 120 24.01 4.73 24.40
C ALA A 120 24.44 4.88 22.94
N PRO A 121 23.82 4.14 22.01
CA PRO A 121 24.08 4.31 20.59
C PRO A 121 23.33 5.52 20.04
N ILE A 122 23.99 6.29 19.17
CA ILE A 122 23.29 7.20 18.26
C ILE A 122 22.51 6.32 17.27
N PRO A 123 21.22 6.58 16.98
CA PRO A 123 20.46 5.79 16.01
C PRO A 123 21.21 5.71 14.68
N ALA A 124 21.42 4.51 14.16
CA ALA A 124 22.35 4.29 13.05
C ALA A 124 21.94 5.08 11.80
N LEU A 125 20.63 5.20 11.55
CA LEU A 125 20.07 5.98 10.46
C LEU A 125 20.33 7.49 10.62
N LEU A 126 20.19 8.02 11.84
CA LEU A 126 20.44 9.44 12.13
C LEU A 126 21.92 9.79 11.95
N ALA A 127 22.82 8.96 12.47
CA ALA A 127 24.25 9.13 12.31
C ALA A 127 24.67 9.07 10.83
N THR A 128 24.18 8.04 10.11
CA THR A 128 24.49 7.83 8.69
C THR A 128 24.02 8.99 7.83
N SER A 129 22.73 9.36 7.93
CA SER A 129 22.14 10.41 7.12
C SER A 129 22.72 11.78 7.47
N GLY A 130 22.88 12.07 8.77
CA GLY A 130 23.51 13.30 9.23
C GLY A 130 24.91 13.49 8.68
N LEU A 131 25.75 12.46 8.77
CA LEU A 131 27.11 12.51 8.24
C LEU A 131 27.11 12.57 6.72
N HIS A 132 26.26 11.80 6.04
CA HIS A 132 26.11 11.84 4.59
C HIS A 132 25.87 13.27 4.09
N HIS A 133 24.91 13.98 4.68
CA HIS A 133 24.61 15.36 4.32
C HIS A 133 25.67 16.36 4.76
N HIS A 134 26.33 16.13 5.91
CA HIS A 134 27.49 16.93 6.31
C HIS A 134 28.58 16.88 5.25
N LEU A 135 28.95 15.69 4.78
CA LEU A 135 29.98 15.50 3.76
C LEU A 135 29.56 16.07 2.39
N ILE A 136 28.26 16.06 2.05
CA ILE A 136 27.74 16.72 0.84
C ILE A 136 27.93 18.24 0.95
N ARG A 137 27.55 18.84 2.10
CA ARG A 137 27.69 20.29 2.34
C ARG A 137 29.14 20.76 2.30
N HIS A 138 30.08 19.88 2.63
CA HIS A 138 31.52 20.16 2.58
C HIS A 138 32.20 19.67 1.30
N GLU A 139 31.45 19.17 0.31
CA GLU A 139 31.97 18.69 -0.98
C GLU A 139 33.01 17.53 -0.86
N THR A 140 32.96 16.79 0.25
CA THR A 140 33.87 15.67 0.54
C THR A 140 33.22 14.29 0.44
N ARG A 141 31.91 14.22 0.16
CA ARG A 141 31.18 12.93 0.11
C ARG A 141 31.74 11.95 -0.93
N THR A 142 32.22 12.43 -2.06
CA THR A 142 32.84 11.60 -3.13
C THR A 142 34.20 11.03 -2.73
N GLN A 143 34.83 11.55 -1.67
CA GLN A 143 36.19 11.17 -1.29
C GLN A 143 36.24 9.89 -0.44
N THR A 144 35.10 9.45 0.11
CA THR A 144 35.06 8.33 1.06
C THR A 144 33.81 7.47 0.92
N ALA A 145 33.90 6.20 1.30
CA ALA A 145 32.74 5.31 1.48
C ALA A 145 32.25 5.31 2.94
N LEU A 146 30.94 5.18 3.15
CA LEU A 146 30.36 5.04 4.49
C LEU A 146 29.90 3.60 4.71
N ILE A 147 30.42 2.95 5.74
CA ILE A 147 30.03 1.60 6.15
C ILE A 147 29.40 1.68 7.54
N VAL A 148 28.27 1.00 7.75
CA VAL A 148 27.56 0.98 9.03
C VAL A 148 27.68 -0.39 9.68
N GLU A 149 28.40 -0.49 10.78
CA GLU A 149 28.40 -1.63 11.70
C GLU A 149 27.41 -1.33 12.83
N SER A 150 26.25 -1.98 12.82
CA SER A 150 25.20 -1.66 13.80
C SER A 150 24.43 -2.88 14.30
N GLY A 151 24.05 -2.83 15.58
CA GLY A 151 23.14 -3.79 16.19
C GLY A 151 21.64 -3.51 15.97
N GLU A 152 21.29 -2.34 15.44
CA GLU A 152 19.91 -1.91 15.19
C GLU A 152 19.24 -2.54 13.93
N PRO A 153 19.90 -2.57 12.75
CA PRO A 153 19.28 -3.08 11.53
C PRO A 153 19.09 -4.59 11.59
N ARG A 154 17.86 -5.03 11.28
CA ARG A 154 17.46 -6.44 11.32
C ARG A 154 16.40 -6.80 10.28
N GLU A 155 15.56 -5.83 9.91
CA GLU A 155 14.56 -5.97 8.86
C GLU A 155 15.04 -5.36 7.53
N VAL A 156 14.46 -5.82 6.43
CA VAL A 156 14.71 -5.31 5.07
C VAL A 156 14.60 -3.79 5.00
N HIS A 157 13.61 -3.19 5.66
CA HIS A 157 13.38 -1.74 5.59
C HIS A 157 14.50 -0.95 6.29
N HIS A 158 15.06 -1.44 7.40
CA HIS A 158 16.17 -0.77 8.08
C HIS A 158 17.40 -0.70 7.18
N LEU A 159 17.68 -1.79 6.47
CA LEU A 159 18.79 -1.88 5.53
C LEU A 159 18.57 -0.98 4.31
N ALA A 160 17.34 -0.96 3.77
CA ALA A 160 16.98 -0.06 2.68
C ALA A 160 17.10 1.42 3.08
N LEU A 161 16.69 1.79 4.31
CA LEU A 161 16.85 3.15 4.83
C LEU A 161 18.33 3.54 4.93
N LEU A 162 19.17 2.71 5.57
CA LEU A 162 20.60 3.02 5.69
C LEU A 162 21.27 3.24 4.33
N ILE A 163 20.98 2.38 3.35
CA ILE A 163 21.53 2.51 1.99
C ILE A 163 20.96 3.77 1.30
N GLY A 164 19.64 3.96 1.34
CA GLY A 164 18.98 5.11 0.71
C GLY A 164 19.33 6.46 1.32
N PHE A 165 19.86 6.49 2.55
CA PHE A 165 20.40 7.67 3.22
C PHE A 165 21.93 7.72 3.24
N GLY A 166 22.60 6.90 2.41
CA GLY A 166 23.98 7.12 2.01
C GLY A 166 25.02 6.12 2.51
N ALA A 167 24.61 5.05 3.21
CA ALA A 167 25.52 3.93 3.53
C ALA A 167 25.86 3.15 2.26
N THR A 168 27.16 3.00 1.99
CA THR A 168 27.66 2.16 0.90
C THR A 168 27.59 0.67 1.26
N ALA A 169 27.80 0.32 2.53
CA ALA A 169 27.61 -1.04 3.03
C ALA A 169 27.09 -1.06 4.47
N VAL A 170 26.41 -2.14 4.86
CA VAL A 170 25.84 -2.35 6.19
C VAL A 170 26.21 -3.74 6.70
N ASN A 171 26.74 -3.79 7.92
CA ASN A 171 26.96 -5.00 8.68
C ASN A 171 26.00 -5.06 9.88
N PRO A 172 24.92 -5.86 9.81
CA PRO A 172 23.93 -5.99 10.87
C PRO A 172 24.40 -6.99 11.94
N TYR A 173 25.49 -6.69 12.64
CA TYR A 173 26.22 -7.71 13.43
C TYR A 173 25.35 -8.38 14.49
N LEU A 174 24.47 -7.65 15.17
CA LEU A 174 23.66 -8.21 16.26
C LEU A 174 22.56 -9.14 15.73
N ALA A 175 22.04 -8.88 14.52
CA ALA A 175 21.13 -9.79 13.86
C ALA A 175 21.83 -11.12 13.53
N LEU A 176 23.10 -11.07 13.08
CA LEU A 176 23.92 -12.25 12.82
C LEU A 176 24.25 -13.01 14.11
N GLU A 177 24.69 -12.30 15.16
CA GLU A 177 24.96 -12.90 16.48
C GLU A 177 23.69 -13.53 17.09
N THR A 178 22.51 -12.96 16.82
CA THR A 178 21.22 -13.55 17.24
C THR A 178 20.96 -14.88 16.55
N LEU A 179 21.30 -15.04 15.26
CA LEU A 179 21.16 -16.32 14.57
C LEU A 179 22.07 -17.39 15.19
N ASP A 180 23.31 -17.03 15.47
CA ASP A 180 24.27 -17.92 16.12
C ASP A 180 23.77 -18.37 17.49
N GLN A 181 23.27 -17.43 18.31
CA GLN A 181 22.68 -17.74 19.61
C GLN A 181 21.44 -18.64 19.48
N MET A 182 20.55 -18.36 18.53
CA MET A 182 19.35 -19.18 18.30
C MET A 182 19.67 -20.63 17.90
N ILE A 183 20.79 -20.85 17.20
CA ILE A 183 21.28 -22.18 16.86
C ILE A 183 21.86 -22.86 18.10
N GLN A 184 22.68 -22.16 18.87
CA GLN A 184 23.25 -22.66 20.14
C GLN A 184 22.14 -23.06 21.14
N ASP A 185 21.08 -22.26 21.22
CA ASP A 185 19.91 -22.48 22.07
C ASP A 185 18.94 -23.55 21.50
N ARG A 186 19.23 -24.12 20.33
CA ARG A 186 18.36 -25.07 19.60
C ARG A 186 16.96 -24.54 19.26
N ARG A 187 16.82 -23.22 19.17
CA ARG A 187 15.59 -22.55 18.70
C ARG A 187 15.49 -22.58 17.18
N LEU A 188 16.62 -22.57 16.49
CA LEU A 188 16.75 -22.83 15.07
C LEU A 188 17.46 -24.17 14.89
N VAL A 189 16.75 -25.16 14.35
CA VAL A 189 17.25 -26.53 14.19
C VAL A 189 17.55 -26.84 12.72
N ASN A 190 18.40 -27.85 12.48
CA ASN A 190 18.76 -28.35 11.14
C ASN A 190 19.46 -27.32 10.22
N ILE A 191 20.22 -26.39 10.80
CA ILE A 191 21.02 -25.43 10.04
C ILE A 191 22.25 -25.00 10.85
N ASP A 192 23.40 -24.92 10.20
CA ASP A 192 24.65 -24.45 10.79
C ASP A 192 24.78 -22.91 10.68
N PRO A 193 25.64 -22.27 11.51
CA PRO A 193 25.81 -20.81 11.54
C PRO A 193 26.11 -20.14 10.19
N GLU A 194 27.02 -20.73 9.39
CA GLU A 194 27.43 -20.15 8.11
C GLU A 194 26.29 -20.17 7.08
N PRO A 195 25.60 -21.31 6.82
CA PRO A 195 24.38 -21.32 6.01
C PRO A 195 23.26 -20.39 6.52
N ALA A 196 23.11 -20.25 7.84
CA ALA A 196 22.11 -19.34 8.42
C ALA A 196 22.42 -17.88 8.11
N THR A 197 23.69 -17.47 8.28
CA THR A 197 24.18 -16.13 7.90
C THR A 197 23.99 -15.88 6.41
N TYR A 198 24.38 -16.83 5.56
CA TYR A 198 24.19 -16.72 4.10
C TYR A 198 22.71 -16.53 3.73
N ASN A 199 21.81 -17.34 4.31
CA ASN A 199 20.39 -17.25 4.05
C ASN A 199 19.79 -15.91 4.50
N TYR A 200 20.21 -15.38 5.65
CA TYR A 200 19.79 -14.07 6.13
C TYR A 200 20.23 -12.96 5.18
N LEU A 201 21.52 -12.91 4.81
CA LEU A 201 22.04 -11.88 3.91
C LEU A 201 21.39 -11.95 2.53
N LYS A 202 21.20 -13.16 1.99
CA LYS A 202 20.48 -13.39 0.73
C LYS A 202 19.04 -12.90 0.79
N ALA A 203 18.30 -13.22 1.86
CA ALA A 203 16.92 -12.80 2.03
C ALA A 203 16.80 -11.28 2.20
N ALA A 204 17.70 -10.69 2.99
CA ALA A 204 17.79 -9.25 3.18
C ALA A 204 18.06 -8.52 1.86
N MET A 205 19.03 -9.01 1.07
CA MET A 205 19.37 -8.43 -0.23
C MET A 205 18.20 -8.55 -1.23
N LYS A 206 17.60 -9.73 -1.37
CA LYS A 206 16.40 -9.87 -2.23
C LYS A 206 15.26 -8.97 -1.77
N GLY A 207 15.12 -8.75 -0.46
CA GLY A 207 14.19 -7.79 0.11
C GLY A 207 14.49 -6.35 -0.28
N VAL A 208 15.75 -5.92 -0.22
CA VAL A 208 16.17 -4.55 -0.60
C VAL A 208 15.99 -4.34 -2.11
N VAL A 209 16.36 -5.31 -2.95
CA VAL A 209 16.08 -5.27 -4.41
C VAL A 209 14.57 -5.13 -4.67
N LYS A 210 13.76 -5.82 -3.87
CA LYS A 210 12.31 -5.67 -3.94
C LYS A 210 11.83 -4.27 -3.53
N VAL A 211 12.44 -3.62 -2.53
CA VAL A 211 12.09 -2.24 -2.15
C VAL A 211 12.41 -1.26 -3.27
N LEU A 212 13.61 -1.30 -3.85
CA LEU A 212 13.98 -0.40 -4.96
C LEU A 212 13.15 -0.64 -6.22
N SER A 213 12.75 -1.89 -6.49
CA SER A 213 11.93 -2.24 -7.65
C SER A 213 10.54 -1.60 -7.62
N LYS A 214 10.03 -1.22 -6.44
CA LYS A 214 8.75 -0.52 -6.29
C LYS A 214 8.73 0.83 -6.98
N MET A 215 9.88 1.46 -7.16
CA MET A 215 10.04 2.73 -7.87
C MET A 215 10.56 2.54 -9.30
N GLY A 216 10.75 1.29 -9.75
CA GLY A 216 11.34 0.99 -11.05
C GLY A 216 12.86 1.19 -11.10
N ILE A 217 13.53 1.30 -9.95
CA ILE A 217 14.99 1.43 -9.87
C ILE A 217 15.60 0.05 -10.07
N SER A 218 16.60 -0.07 -10.95
CA SER A 218 17.25 -1.35 -11.28
C SER A 218 18.54 -1.61 -10.51
N THR A 219 19.29 -0.56 -10.14
CA THR A 219 20.61 -0.71 -9.52
C THR A 219 20.62 -0.16 -8.09
N ILE A 220 21.30 -0.86 -7.19
CA ILE A 220 21.47 -0.39 -5.82
C ILE A 220 22.37 0.84 -5.73
N GLN A 221 23.29 1.00 -6.69
CA GLN A 221 24.16 2.17 -6.78
C GLN A 221 23.33 3.45 -6.99
N SER A 222 22.32 3.42 -7.87
CA SER A 222 21.41 4.55 -8.07
C SER A 222 20.45 4.77 -6.90
N TYR A 223 20.21 3.73 -6.09
CA TYR A 223 19.37 3.83 -4.90
C TYR A 223 20.11 4.46 -3.70
N CYS A 224 21.44 4.30 -3.64
CA CYS A 224 22.27 4.82 -2.56
C CYS A 224 22.18 6.36 -2.48
N GLY A 225 21.77 6.89 -1.33
CA GLY A 225 21.59 8.34 -1.13
C GLY A 225 20.39 8.97 -1.86
N ALA A 226 19.57 8.18 -2.58
CA ALA A 226 18.45 8.71 -3.36
C ALA A 226 17.22 9.12 -2.55
N GLN A 227 17.15 8.75 -1.26
CA GLN A 227 16.06 9.08 -0.34
C GLN A 227 14.65 8.77 -0.87
N ILE A 228 14.41 7.54 -1.34
CA ILE A 228 13.09 7.10 -1.86
C ILE A 228 12.11 6.80 -0.70
N PHE A 229 11.98 7.75 0.22
CA PHE A 229 11.23 7.67 1.46
C PHE A 229 10.47 8.96 1.71
N GLU A 230 9.49 8.88 2.62
CA GLU A 230 8.79 10.03 3.15
C GLU A 230 8.75 9.90 4.67
N ALA A 231 9.00 10.99 5.37
CA ALA A 231 9.01 11.03 6.82
C ALA A 231 7.62 11.42 7.34
N LEU A 232 7.01 10.54 8.13
CA LEU A 232 5.79 10.83 8.88
C LEU A 232 6.13 10.94 10.36
N GLY A 233 5.89 12.11 10.97
CA GLY A 233 6.13 12.30 12.40
C GLY A 233 7.52 12.83 12.75
N LEU A 234 8.29 13.40 11.82
CA LEU A 234 9.59 14.04 12.10
C LEU A 234 9.49 15.56 11.89
N SER A 235 10.01 16.36 12.82
CA SER A 235 10.00 17.82 12.67
C SER A 235 10.80 18.28 11.46
N GLN A 236 10.35 19.35 10.80
CA GLN A 236 11.04 19.90 9.63
C GLN A 236 12.48 20.31 9.97
N ARG A 237 12.73 20.87 11.16
CA ARG A 237 14.08 21.20 11.63
C ARG A 237 15.02 20.00 11.71
N LEU A 238 14.52 18.84 12.17
CA LEU A 238 15.31 17.61 12.22
C LEU A 238 15.63 17.12 10.80
N VAL A 239 14.62 17.15 9.92
CA VAL A 239 14.73 16.75 8.52
C VAL A 239 15.73 17.65 7.79
N ASP A 240 15.62 18.97 7.90
CA ASP A 240 16.52 19.92 7.24
C ASP A 240 17.99 19.68 7.62
N LYS A 241 18.26 19.38 8.91
CA LYS A 241 19.63 19.16 9.41
C LYS A 241 20.19 17.80 8.99
N TYR A 242 19.41 16.72 9.17
CA TYR A 242 19.93 15.35 9.10
C TYR A 242 19.38 14.49 7.97
N PHE A 243 18.22 14.81 7.39
CA PHE A 243 17.55 14.07 6.32
C PHE A 243 17.16 15.01 5.17
N THR A 244 18.07 15.94 4.82
CA THR A 244 17.78 17.10 3.98
C THR A 244 17.08 16.68 2.68
N TRP A 245 15.99 17.38 2.33
CA TRP A 245 15.08 17.16 1.18
C TRP A 245 14.08 16.01 1.29
N THR A 246 14.10 15.22 2.36
CA THR A 246 13.00 14.26 2.62
C THR A 246 11.71 15.02 2.95
N SER A 247 10.58 14.62 2.35
CA SER A 247 9.27 15.24 2.65
C SER A 247 8.79 14.89 4.07
N SER A 248 8.25 15.87 4.81
CA SER A 248 7.61 15.64 6.11
C SER A 248 6.41 16.56 6.37
N ARG A 249 5.27 16.20 5.76
CA ARG A 249 4.07 17.07 5.65
C ARG A 249 3.31 17.35 6.95
N VAL A 250 3.55 16.58 8.01
CA VAL A 250 2.85 16.71 9.30
C VAL A 250 3.78 17.02 10.47
N GLU A 251 5.06 17.25 10.19
CA GLU A 251 6.10 17.44 11.19
C GLU A 251 6.08 16.35 12.28
N GLY A 252 6.58 16.65 13.49
CA GLY A 252 6.55 15.74 14.63
C GLY A 252 7.77 15.85 15.53
N ILE A 253 8.39 14.71 15.84
CA ILE A 253 9.44 14.61 16.86
C ILE A 253 10.77 15.26 16.45
N GLY A 254 11.52 15.74 17.44
CA GLY A 254 12.90 16.21 17.27
C GLY A 254 13.91 15.34 18.03
N LEU A 255 15.15 15.86 18.16
CA LEU A 255 16.22 15.16 18.88
C LEU A 255 15.90 14.88 20.35
N LYS A 256 15.12 15.77 21.00
CA LYS A 256 14.74 15.60 22.40
C LYS A 256 13.95 14.31 22.58
N GLU A 257 12.94 14.12 21.73
CA GLU A 257 12.06 12.98 21.81
C GLU A 257 12.77 11.69 21.39
N ILE A 258 13.65 11.78 20.39
CA ILE A 258 14.54 10.68 19.98
C ILE A 258 15.42 10.24 21.16
N PHE A 259 16.04 11.20 21.87
CA PHE A 259 16.82 10.89 23.07
C PHE A 259 15.97 10.19 24.15
N SER A 260 14.74 10.69 24.41
CA SER A 260 13.85 10.05 25.38
C SER A 260 13.52 8.60 25.01
N GLU A 261 13.30 8.29 23.73
CA GLU A 261 13.11 6.90 23.25
C GLU A 261 14.35 6.03 23.45
N ILE A 262 15.54 6.56 23.13
CA ILE A 262 16.81 5.86 23.34
C ILE A 262 16.97 5.55 24.83
N LYS A 263 16.73 6.55 25.68
CA LYS A 263 16.86 6.42 27.14
C LYS A 263 15.91 5.35 27.70
N VAL A 264 14.64 5.31 27.28
CA VAL A 264 13.69 4.29 27.74
C VAL A 264 14.18 2.88 27.41
N ARG A 265 14.71 2.66 26.21
CA ARG A 265 15.25 1.35 25.79
C ARG A 265 16.55 1.01 26.50
N HIS A 266 17.41 2.00 26.71
CA HIS A 266 18.69 1.88 27.39
C HIS A 266 18.50 1.55 28.88
N ASP A 267 17.65 2.29 29.60
CA ASP A 267 17.33 2.07 31.02
C ASP A 267 16.70 0.68 31.24
N ARG A 268 15.91 0.20 30.27
CA ARG A 268 15.36 -1.16 30.29
C ARG A 268 16.44 -2.23 30.10
N ALA A 269 17.44 -1.98 29.25
CA ALA A 269 18.53 -2.92 29.00
C ALA A 269 19.59 -2.92 30.12
N TYR A 270 19.78 -1.77 30.79
CA TYR A 270 20.71 -1.56 31.89
C TYR A 270 19.99 -1.08 33.16
N PRO A 271 19.13 -1.91 33.77
CA PRO A 271 18.38 -1.50 34.96
C PRO A 271 19.33 -1.22 36.13
N VAL A 272 19.10 -0.11 36.83
CA VAL A 272 19.83 0.23 38.06
C VAL A 272 19.49 -0.82 39.12
N ARG A 273 20.47 -1.64 39.48
CA ARG A 273 20.34 -2.62 40.58
C ARG A 273 20.59 -1.91 41.90
N LEU A 274 19.53 -1.75 42.69
CA LEU A 274 19.63 -1.22 44.05
C LEU A 274 19.87 -2.39 45.01
N TYR A 275 20.80 -2.24 45.94
CA TYR A 275 21.07 -3.21 46.99
C TYR A 275 20.76 -2.58 48.35
N ALA A 276 19.98 -3.27 49.20
CA ALA A 276 19.80 -2.91 50.60
C ALA A 276 20.58 -3.83 51.53
N GLN A 277 20.96 -3.31 52.70
CA GLN A 277 21.54 -4.11 53.77
C GLN A 277 20.45 -5.00 54.40
N SER A 278 20.71 -6.30 54.49
CA SER A 278 19.87 -7.22 55.27
C SER A 278 20.01 -6.93 56.76
N GLU A 279 18.89 -6.65 57.46
CA GLU A 279 18.87 -6.55 58.93
C GLU A 279 18.90 -7.92 59.63
N SER A 280 18.68 -9.02 58.90
CA SER A 280 18.72 -10.38 59.42
C SER A 280 19.92 -11.14 58.84
N ASN A 281 20.89 -11.42 59.72
CA ASN A 281 22.16 -12.13 59.50
C ASN A 281 23.24 -11.30 58.79
N GLY A 282 24.20 -10.82 59.60
CA GLY A 282 25.33 -10.02 59.16
C GLY A 282 26.08 -10.63 57.96
N HIS A 283 26.31 -9.76 56.97
CA HIS A 283 27.08 -9.97 55.73
C HIS A 283 26.31 -10.52 54.50
N GLY A 284 25.19 -9.91 54.13
CA GLY A 284 24.59 -10.07 52.79
C GLY A 284 23.90 -8.79 52.28
N LEU A 285 24.29 -8.30 51.11
CA LEU A 285 23.51 -7.33 50.35
C LEU A 285 22.32 -8.06 49.70
N VAL A 286 21.10 -7.55 49.86
CA VAL A 286 19.90 -8.05 49.19
C VAL A 286 19.59 -7.13 48.02
N GLU A 287 19.49 -7.68 46.81
CA GLU A 287 19.07 -6.92 45.64
C GLU A 287 17.60 -6.51 45.81
N ILE A 288 17.33 -5.21 45.87
CA ILE A 288 15.98 -4.65 45.75
C ILE A 288 15.68 -4.61 44.26
N MET A 289 14.96 -5.62 43.78
CA MET A 289 14.40 -5.59 42.43
C MET A 289 13.31 -4.51 42.37
N PRO A 290 13.39 -3.48 41.50
CA PRO A 290 12.32 -2.51 41.31
C PRO A 290 11.03 -3.23 40.86
N GLU A 291 9.84 -2.80 41.30
CA GLU A 291 8.55 -3.43 40.93
C GLU A 291 8.36 -3.57 39.40
N ALA A 292 8.96 -2.67 38.60
CA ALA A 292 8.97 -2.75 37.14
C ALA A 292 9.67 -4.00 36.57
N SER A 293 10.55 -4.64 37.35
CA SER A 293 11.21 -5.90 36.99
C SER A 293 10.42 -7.15 37.44
N ALA A 294 9.38 -6.99 38.27
CA ALA A 294 8.56 -8.09 38.77
C ALA A 294 7.40 -8.48 37.84
N ALA A 295 7.10 -7.68 36.82
CA ALA A 295 6.00 -7.94 35.88
C ALA A 295 6.26 -9.15 34.94
N ASN A 296 7.50 -9.61 34.81
CA ASN A 296 7.85 -10.82 34.05
C ASN A 296 8.36 -11.89 35.02
N GLY A 297 7.43 -12.58 35.68
CA GLY A 297 7.66 -13.48 36.82
C GLY A 297 8.50 -14.75 36.56
N ASN A 298 9.76 -14.61 36.11
CA ASN A 298 10.73 -15.70 36.04
C ASN A 298 12.08 -15.25 36.63
N GLY A 299 12.35 -15.66 37.87
CA GLY A 299 13.52 -15.28 38.66
C GLY A 299 14.84 -15.97 38.29
N HIS A 300 15.25 -15.95 37.01
CA HIS A 300 16.60 -16.32 36.57
C HIS A 300 17.18 -15.25 35.61
N GLY A 301 18.48 -14.99 35.73
CA GLY A 301 19.20 -13.86 35.11
C GLY A 301 19.26 -13.85 33.58
N GLY A 302 18.15 -13.53 32.94
CA GLY A 302 18.05 -13.17 31.52
C GLY A 302 16.67 -12.59 31.26
N GLN A 303 16.55 -11.27 31.19
CA GLN A 303 15.27 -10.63 30.82
C GLN A 303 14.93 -11.04 29.38
N LEU A 304 13.92 -11.89 29.21
CA LEU A 304 13.36 -12.20 27.89
C LEU A 304 12.86 -10.91 27.23
N LEU A 305 13.04 -10.80 25.91
CA LEU A 305 12.46 -9.71 25.13
C LEU A 305 10.92 -9.73 25.29
N SER A 306 10.33 -8.54 25.26
CA SER A 306 8.87 -8.40 25.29
C SER A 306 8.24 -9.10 24.06
N PRO A 307 7.08 -9.76 24.21
CA PRO A 307 6.46 -10.54 23.13
C PRO A 307 6.02 -9.69 21.92
N GLY A 308 5.99 -8.36 22.07
CA GLY A 308 5.59 -7.40 21.03
C GLY A 308 4.09 -7.38 20.78
N GLY A 309 3.69 -6.71 19.70
CA GLY A 309 2.30 -6.67 19.25
C GLY A 309 2.12 -6.06 17.86
N ASP A 310 3.20 -5.71 17.16
CA ASP A 310 3.15 -4.94 15.92
C ASP A 310 2.39 -5.66 14.81
N TYR A 311 2.68 -6.95 14.61
CA TYR A 311 2.18 -7.73 13.48
C TYR A 311 0.82 -8.40 13.75
N GLN A 312 0.54 -8.70 15.02
CA GLN A 312 -0.68 -9.36 15.45
C GLN A 312 -1.04 -8.87 16.85
N TRP A 313 -2.33 -8.65 17.06
CA TRP A 313 -2.84 -8.22 18.36
C TRP A 313 -2.43 -9.21 19.46
N ARG A 314 -1.94 -8.65 20.57
CA ARG A 314 -1.74 -9.33 21.84
C ARG A 314 -2.35 -8.48 22.94
N LYS A 315 -2.76 -9.11 24.04
CA LYS A 315 -3.41 -8.41 25.16
C LYS A 315 -2.54 -7.30 25.74
N ASP A 316 -1.25 -7.58 25.92
CA ASP A 316 -0.27 -6.67 26.52
C ASP A 316 0.72 -6.12 25.45
N GLY A 317 0.27 -6.04 24.20
CA GLY A 317 1.08 -5.56 23.06
C GLY A 317 0.61 -4.21 22.53
N GLU A 318 1.10 -3.85 21.34
CA GLU A 318 0.66 -2.66 20.61
C GLU A 318 -0.86 -2.61 20.39
N LEU A 319 -1.39 -1.40 20.25
CA LEU A 319 -2.82 -1.20 20.07
C LEU A 319 -3.27 -1.55 18.65
N HIS A 320 -4.39 -2.26 18.54
CA HIS A 320 -5.06 -2.54 17.26
C HIS A 320 -6.52 -2.14 17.35
N LEU A 321 -6.99 -1.36 16.37
CA LEU A 321 -8.40 -0.96 16.27
C LEU A 321 -9.34 -2.17 16.21
N PHE A 322 -8.94 -3.22 15.49
CA PHE A 322 -9.59 -4.52 15.61
C PHE A 322 -8.90 -5.37 16.68
N ASN A 323 -9.61 -5.57 17.78
CA ASN A 323 -9.26 -6.45 18.88
C ASN A 323 -10.46 -7.37 19.19
N PRO A 324 -10.34 -8.37 20.09
CA PRO A 324 -11.43 -9.30 20.36
C PRO A 324 -12.75 -8.64 20.76
N ARG A 325 -12.70 -7.52 21.49
CA ARG A 325 -13.89 -6.78 21.91
C ARG A 325 -14.55 -6.04 20.75
N THR A 326 -13.80 -5.27 19.96
CA THR A 326 -14.39 -4.51 18.83
C THR A 326 -14.90 -5.44 17.72
N VAL A 327 -14.23 -6.58 17.48
CA VAL A 327 -14.72 -7.64 16.60
C VAL A 327 -16.05 -8.20 17.10
N HIS A 328 -16.14 -8.53 18.39
CA HIS A 328 -17.37 -9.07 18.98
C HIS A 328 -18.54 -8.08 18.92
N LEU A 329 -18.32 -6.81 19.28
CA LEU A 329 -19.36 -5.78 19.28
C LEU A 329 -19.91 -5.55 17.87
N LEU A 330 -19.04 -5.43 16.87
CA LEU A 330 -19.47 -5.27 15.48
C LEU A 330 -20.30 -6.46 15.00
N GLN A 331 -19.81 -7.69 15.22
CA GLN A 331 -20.54 -8.91 14.84
C GLN A 331 -21.89 -9.02 15.55
N LYS A 332 -21.95 -8.69 16.84
CA LYS A 332 -23.21 -8.70 17.61
C LYS A 332 -24.18 -7.68 17.03
N ALA A 333 -23.75 -6.44 16.84
CA ALA A 333 -24.57 -5.36 16.32
C ALA A 333 -25.18 -5.72 14.96
N THR A 334 -24.37 -6.21 14.03
CA THR A 334 -24.83 -6.53 12.67
C THR A 334 -25.71 -7.77 12.60
N ARG A 335 -25.48 -8.77 13.45
CA ARG A 335 -26.31 -10.00 13.51
C ARG A 335 -27.66 -9.77 14.16
N THR A 336 -27.71 -8.93 15.19
CA THR A 336 -28.94 -8.65 15.95
C THR A 336 -29.69 -7.42 15.47
N ASN A 337 -29.16 -6.73 14.45
CA ASN A 337 -29.66 -5.44 13.97
C ASN A 337 -29.80 -4.40 15.11
N ASP A 338 -28.80 -4.33 15.98
CA ASP A 338 -28.78 -3.47 17.16
C ASP A 338 -27.82 -2.28 16.97
N TYR A 339 -28.41 -1.11 16.70
CA TYR A 339 -27.66 0.14 16.50
C TYR A 339 -26.96 0.62 17.78
N GLU A 340 -27.49 0.36 18.97
CA GLU A 340 -26.84 0.76 20.23
C GLU A 340 -25.55 -0.05 20.46
N SER A 341 -25.56 -1.35 20.15
CA SER A 341 -24.33 -2.16 20.13
C SER A 341 -23.33 -1.64 19.07
N PHE A 342 -23.81 -1.12 17.93
CA PHE A 342 -22.94 -0.47 16.94
C PHE A 342 -22.32 0.82 17.49
N LYS A 343 -23.09 1.68 18.18
CA LYS A 343 -22.56 2.89 18.85
C LYS A 343 -21.53 2.55 19.93
N ALA A 344 -21.70 1.44 20.65
CA ALA A 344 -20.69 0.94 21.58
C ALA A 344 -19.40 0.53 20.85
N TYR A 345 -19.52 -0.15 19.70
CA TYR A 345 -18.38 -0.46 18.83
C TYR A 345 -17.66 0.81 18.34
N THR A 346 -18.39 1.77 17.77
CA THR A 346 -17.79 2.98 17.20
C THR A 346 -17.17 3.87 18.27
N LYS A 347 -17.78 3.94 19.46
CA LYS A 347 -17.19 4.59 20.63
C LYS A 347 -15.83 4.00 21.02
N ASP A 348 -15.72 2.67 21.09
CA ASP A 348 -14.45 2.01 21.41
C ASP A 348 -13.37 2.30 20.35
N ILE A 349 -13.75 2.29 19.06
CA ILE A 349 -12.84 2.64 17.95
C ILE A 349 -12.40 4.11 18.03
N ASP A 350 -13.34 5.03 18.21
CA ASP A 350 -13.06 6.47 18.26
C ASP A 350 -12.22 6.84 19.50
N GLN A 351 -12.43 6.17 20.63
CA GLN A 351 -11.58 6.29 21.82
C GLN A 351 -10.13 5.88 21.52
N MET A 352 -9.93 4.71 20.91
CA MET A 352 -8.58 4.23 20.53
C MET A 352 -7.94 5.13 19.46
N ASN A 353 -8.71 5.70 18.54
CA ASN A 353 -8.20 6.69 17.58
C ASN A 353 -7.68 7.95 18.29
N LYS A 354 -8.39 8.43 19.32
CA LYS A 354 -7.94 9.53 20.19
C LYS A 354 -6.72 9.15 21.03
N GLU A 355 -6.46 7.87 21.23
CA GLU A 355 -5.21 7.32 21.77
C GLU A 355 -4.12 7.18 20.67
N TRP A 356 -4.13 8.07 19.68
CA TRP A 356 -3.02 8.32 18.73
C TRP A 356 -2.75 7.22 17.70
N CYS A 357 -3.78 6.44 17.32
CA CYS A 357 -3.62 5.36 16.33
C CYS A 357 -3.52 5.82 14.87
N ASN A 358 -4.10 6.96 14.54
CA ASN A 358 -4.14 7.52 13.18
C ASN A 358 -4.25 9.04 13.21
N LEU A 359 -3.95 9.66 12.07
CA LEU A 359 -4.00 11.12 11.92
C LEU A 359 -5.41 11.67 12.14
N ARG A 360 -6.47 10.98 11.66
CA ARG A 360 -7.86 11.39 11.93
C ARG A 360 -8.26 11.34 13.40
N GLY A 361 -7.51 10.69 14.27
CA GLY A 361 -7.65 10.80 15.73
C GLY A 361 -7.33 12.20 16.25
N LEU A 362 -6.55 12.97 15.49
CA LEU A 362 -6.08 14.33 15.78
C LEU A 362 -6.90 15.42 15.08
N LEU A 363 -8.09 15.07 14.59
CA LEU A 363 -8.99 16.03 13.93
C LEU A 363 -10.25 16.18 14.77
N GLU A 364 -10.55 17.39 15.21
CA GLU A 364 -11.78 17.71 15.94
C GLU A 364 -12.76 18.42 15.01
N PHE A 365 -14.05 18.18 15.25
CA PHE A 365 -15.11 18.87 14.53
C PHE A 365 -15.42 20.20 15.20
N ASP A 366 -15.57 21.26 14.40
CA ASP A 366 -16.10 22.54 14.87
C ASP A 366 -17.63 22.47 15.00
N PHE A 367 -18.11 21.87 16.10
CA PHE A 367 -19.55 21.82 16.40
C PHE A 367 -20.08 23.17 16.91
N GLU A 368 -19.25 23.97 17.59
CA GLU A 368 -19.68 25.24 18.20
C GLU A 368 -19.89 26.33 17.15
N GLY A 369 -19.04 26.38 16.12
CA GLY A 369 -19.20 27.25 14.95
C GLY A 369 -20.19 26.70 13.91
N SER A 370 -20.76 25.53 14.14
CA SER A 370 -21.76 24.91 13.27
C SER A 370 -23.19 25.17 13.75
N ARG A 371 -24.12 25.34 12.81
CA ARG A 371 -25.54 25.45 13.12
C ARG A 371 -26.19 24.09 12.90
N SER A 372 -26.43 23.36 13.97
CA SER A 372 -27.09 22.05 13.89
C SER A 372 -28.49 22.15 13.26
N ILE A 373 -28.88 21.07 12.59
CA ILE A 373 -30.19 20.91 11.95
C ILE A 373 -30.86 19.62 12.46
N PRO A 374 -32.19 19.50 12.37
CA PRO A 374 -32.89 18.24 12.62
C PRO A 374 -32.38 17.13 11.70
N ILE A 375 -32.26 15.91 12.21
CA ILE A 375 -31.76 14.77 11.42
C ILE A 375 -32.71 14.39 10.29
N GLU A 376 -33.98 14.75 10.40
CA GLU A 376 -35.02 14.57 9.39
C GLU A 376 -34.78 15.43 8.14
N GLU A 377 -34.02 16.53 8.25
CA GLU A 377 -33.60 17.34 7.10
C GLU A 377 -32.37 16.75 6.37
N VAL A 378 -31.67 15.81 7.00
CA VAL A 378 -30.51 15.14 6.41
C VAL A 378 -30.96 14.04 5.46
N GLU A 379 -30.35 13.97 4.28
CA GLU A 379 -30.62 12.94 3.28
C GLU A 379 -30.67 11.52 3.90
N PRO A 380 -31.56 10.65 3.40
CA PRO A 380 -31.82 9.36 4.03
C PRO A 380 -30.64 8.39 3.85
N VAL A 381 -30.57 7.34 4.67
CA VAL A 381 -29.47 6.36 4.65
C VAL A 381 -29.31 5.69 3.28
N GLU A 382 -30.41 5.46 2.58
CA GLU A 382 -30.44 4.86 1.24
C GLU A 382 -29.76 5.73 0.19
N ALA A 383 -29.80 7.07 0.34
CA ALA A 383 -29.09 7.98 -0.54
C ALA A 383 -27.57 7.93 -0.29
N ILE A 384 -27.17 7.91 0.98
CA ILE A 384 -25.77 7.81 1.40
C ILE A 384 -25.17 6.47 0.99
N CYS A 385 -25.88 5.35 1.16
CA CYS A 385 -25.37 4.02 0.83
C CYS A 385 -25.00 3.83 -0.65
N LYS A 386 -25.53 4.64 -1.58
CA LYS A 386 -25.12 4.63 -3.00
C LYS A 386 -23.66 5.06 -3.19
N ARG A 387 -23.09 5.77 -2.20
CA ARG A 387 -21.68 6.18 -2.15
C ARG A 387 -20.77 5.10 -1.59
N PHE A 388 -21.33 4.00 -1.09
CA PHE A 388 -20.56 2.95 -0.43
C PHE A 388 -20.16 1.87 -1.41
N LYS A 389 -18.90 1.45 -1.28
CA LYS A 389 -18.30 0.37 -2.04
C LYS A 389 -17.73 -0.68 -1.10
N THR A 390 -17.85 -1.96 -1.42
CA THR A 390 -16.95 -2.94 -0.79
C THR A 390 -15.62 -2.93 -1.51
N GLY A 391 -14.52 -2.93 -0.76
CA GLY A 391 -13.17 -2.92 -1.33
C GLY A 391 -12.89 -4.14 -2.21
N ALA A 392 -11.94 -3.96 -3.13
CA ALA A 392 -11.50 -4.97 -4.09
C ALA A 392 -10.84 -6.18 -3.40
N MET A 393 -11.60 -7.26 -3.20
CA MET A 393 -11.14 -8.49 -2.53
C MET A 393 -11.34 -9.68 -3.45
N SER A 394 -10.25 -10.25 -3.97
CA SER A 394 -10.34 -11.23 -5.05
C SER A 394 -11.01 -12.54 -4.65
N TYR A 395 -11.82 -13.08 -5.56
CA TYR A 395 -12.17 -14.50 -5.55
C TYR A 395 -10.89 -15.34 -5.64
N GLY A 396 -10.69 -16.19 -4.64
CA GLY A 396 -9.42 -16.88 -4.37
C GLY A 396 -8.78 -16.40 -3.07
N SER A 397 -8.67 -15.08 -2.85
CA SER A 397 -8.27 -14.55 -1.54
C SER A 397 -9.36 -14.81 -0.50
N ILE A 398 -10.60 -14.49 -0.84
CA ILE A 398 -11.79 -14.84 -0.07
C ILE A 398 -12.58 -15.97 -0.75
N SER A 399 -13.36 -16.70 0.04
CA SER A 399 -14.21 -17.79 -0.42
C SER A 399 -15.30 -17.31 -1.37
N LYS A 400 -15.86 -18.23 -2.17
CA LYS A 400 -17.00 -17.94 -3.06
C LYS A 400 -18.16 -17.35 -2.26
N GLU A 401 -18.45 -17.96 -1.12
CA GLU A 401 -19.55 -17.61 -0.23
C GLU A 401 -19.42 -16.17 0.29
N ALA A 402 -18.24 -15.80 0.81
CA ALA A 402 -17.99 -14.44 1.29
C ALA A 402 -18.08 -13.41 0.16
N HIS A 403 -17.52 -13.74 -1.01
CA HIS A 403 -17.50 -12.84 -2.16
C HIS A 403 -18.90 -12.58 -2.74
N GLU A 404 -19.71 -13.63 -2.91
CA GLU A 404 -21.09 -13.51 -3.38
C GLU A 404 -21.97 -12.80 -2.36
N THR A 405 -21.77 -13.07 -1.07
CA THR A 405 -22.52 -12.41 0.02
C THR A 405 -22.34 -10.90 -0.01
N LEU A 406 -21.11 -10.42 -0.23
CA LEU A 406 -20.83 -8.99 -0.36
C LEU A 406 -21.53 -8.39 -1.59
N ALA A 407 -21.53 -9.08 -2.72
CA ALA A 407 -22.20 -8.61 -3.93
C ALA A 407 -23.71 -8.48 -3.72
N ILE A 408 -24.34 -9.51 -3.16
CA ILE A 408 -25.78 -9.48 -2.84
C ILE A 408 -26.10 -8.31 -1.92
N ALA A 409 -25.35 -8.16 -0.82
CA ALA A 409 -25.59 -7.10 0.15
C ALA A 409 -25.52 -5.69 -0.47
N MET A 410 -24.47 -5.41 -1.25
CA MET A 410 -24.29 -4.10 -1.87
C MET A 410 -25.33 -3.82 -2.95
N ASN A 411 -25.70 -4.83 -3.74
CA ASN A 411 -26.72 -4.70 -4.76
C ASN A 411 -28.11 -4.39 -4.17
N ARG A 412 -28.45 -4.96 -3.00
CA ARG A 412 -29.71 -4.67 -2.29
C ARG A 412 -29.85 -3.21 -1.86
N ILE A 413 -28.75 -2.56 -1.48
CA ILE A 413 -28.75 -1.18 -0.96
C ILE A 413 -28.41 -0.12 -2.01
N GLY A 414 -28.24 -0.52 -3.28
CA GLY A 414 -27.84 0.38 -4.37
C GLY A 414 -26.39 0.88 -4.29
N GLY A 415 -25.58 0.32 -3.39
CA GLY A 415 -24.13 0.51 -3.37
C GLY A 415 -23.45 -0.38 -4.41
N ARG A 416 -22.12 -0.55 -4.31
CA ARG A 416 -21.38 -1.34 -5.31
C ARG A 416 -20.40 -2.30 -4.65
N SER A 417 -20.34 -3.55 -5.09
CA SER A 417 -19.25 -4.46 -4.72
C SER A 417 -18.20 -4.54 -5.82
N ASN A 418 -17.00 -5.00 -5.46
CA ASN A 418 -15.84 -5.06 -6.35
C ASN A 418 -15.25 -6.47 -6.40
N THR A 419 -14.97 -6.97 -7.60
CA THR A 419 -14.42 -8.32 -7.84
C THR A 419 -13.01 -8.54 -7.31
N GLY A 420 -12.24 -7.46 -7.16
CA GLY A 420 -10.79 -7.55 -7.06
C GLY A 420 -10.13 -8.21 -8.27
N GLU A 421 -8.84 -8.52 -8.13
CA GLU A 421 -7.97 -9.03 -9.20
C GLU A 421 -8.21 -10.51 -9.59
N GLY A 422 -9.33 -11.12 -9.18
CA GLY A 422 -9.54 -12.57 -9.25
C GLY A 422 -10.33 -13.08 -10.44
N GLY A 423 -10.86 -12.19 -11.28
CA GLY A 423 -11.94 -12.52 -12.22
C GLY A 423 -13.29 -12.73 -11.51
N GLU A 424 -14.32 -13.05 -12.28
CA GLU A 424 -15.64 -13.38 -11.75
C GLU A 424 -16.30 -14.47 -12.59
N ASP A 425 -16.92 -15.43 -11.90
CA ASP A 425 -17.66 -16.54 -12.53
C ASP A 425 -18.88 -15.99 -13.30
N PRO A 426 -18.99 -16.23 -14.63
CA PRO A 426 -20.10 -15.74 -15.45
C PRO A 426 -21.50 -16.17 -14.97
N ALA A 427 -21.61 -17.27 -14.21
CA ALA A 427 -22.89 -17.69 -13.64
C ALA A 427 -23.49 -16.61 -12.71
N ARG A 428 -22.66 -15.71 -12.17
CA ARG A 428 -23.09 -14.63 -11.27
C ARG A 428 -23.78 -13.46 -11.99
N TYR A 429 -23.72 -13.41 -13.33
CA TYR A 429 -24.35 -12.35 -14.11
C TYR A 429 -25.87 -12.56 -14.27
N ILE A 430 -26.34 -13.77 -13.98
CA ILE A 430 -27.75 -14.13 -13.99
C ILE A 430 -28.38 -13.75 -12.65
N LEU A 431 -29.57 -13.14 -12.70
CA LEU A 431 -30.33 -12.81 -11.51
C LEU A 431 -30.87 -14.09 -10.86
N GLU A 432 -30.80 -14.17 -9.54
CA GLU A 432 -31.37 -15.28 -8.80
C GLU A 432 -32.92 -15.21 -8.83
N PRO A 433 -33.62 -16.35 -8.67
CA PRO A 433 -35.09 -16.37 -8.66
C PRO A 433 -35.73 -15.47 -7.60
N ASN A 434 -35.01 -15.19 -6.50
CA ASN A 434 -35.47 -14.31 -5.42
C ASN A 434 -35.21 -12.81 -5.68
N GLY A 435 -34.63 -12.45 -6.84
CA GLY A 435 -34.28 -11.08 -7.22
C GLY A 435 -32.91 -10.62 -6.75
N ASP A 436 -32.14 -11.44 -6.02
CA ASP A 436 -30.77 -11.10 -5.66
C ASP A 436 -29.84 -11.18 -6.86
N SER A 437 -28.86 -10.28 -6.92
CA SER A 437 -27.76 -10.35 -7.89
C SER A 437 -26.45 -10.65 -7.19
N LYS A 438 -25.76 -11.69 -7.67
CA LYS A 438 -24.38 -12.02 -7.27
C LYS A 438 -23.34 -11.27 -8.11
N ASN A 439 -23.76 -10.54 -9.13
CA ASN A 439 -22.86 -9.80 -10.02
C ASN A 439 -22.22 -8.63 -9.27
N SER A 440 -20.88 -8.52 -9.30
CA SER A 440 -20.23 -7.36 -8.70
C SER A 440 -20.35 -6.14 -9.61
N ALA A 441 -20.85 -5.03 -9.10
CA ALA A 441 -21.03 -3.82 -9.92
C ALA A 441 -19.69 -3.24 -10.44
N ILE A 442 -18.61 -3.42 -9.70
CA ILE A 442 -17.25 -2.99 -10.07
C ILE A 442 -16.42 -4.20 -10.47
N LYS A 443 -15.79 -4.11 -11.64
CA LYS A 443 -14.90 -5.13 -12.20
C LYS A 443 -13.49 -4.57 -12.24
N GLN A 444 -12.58 -5.16 -11.48
CA GLN A 444 -11.20 -4.70 -11.44
C GLN A 444 -10.38 -5.22 -12.64
N VAL A 445 -9.53 -4.36 -13.19
CA VAL A 445 -8.52 -4.64 -14.22
C VAL A 445 -7.16 -4.38 -13.56
N ALA A 446 -6.43 -5.45 -13.25
CA ALA A 446 -5.12 -5.42 -12.60
C ALA A 446 -4.04 -5.99 -13.53
N SER A 447 -2.76 -5.80 -13.16
CA SER A 447 -1.59 -6.12 -14.01
C SER A 447 -1.62 -7.47 -14.72
N ALA A 448 -2.03 -8.54 -14.04
CA ALA A 448 -2.06 -9.89 -14.63
C ALA A 448 -3.29 -10.20 -15.51
N ARG A 449 -4.28 -9.30 -15.57
CA ARG A 449 -5.52 -9.46 -16.36
C ARG A 449 -6.29 -10.76 -16.10
N PHE A 450 -6.18 -11.34 -14.91
CA PHE A 450 -6.91 -12.57 -14.57
C PHE A 450 -8.42 -12.41 -14.75
N GLY A 451 -9.02 -13.28 -15.58
CA GLY A 451 -10.45 -13.30 -15.87
C GLY A 451 -10.98 -12.06 -16.61
N VAL A 452 -10.10 -11.18 -17.12
CA VAL A 452 -10.50 -10.00 -17.88
C VAL A 452 -10.81 -10.41 -19.31
N THR A 453 -12.10 -10.52 -19.61
CA THR A 453 -12.67 -10.89 -20.92
C THR A 453 -13.69 -9.86 -21.35
N SER A 454 -14.08 -9.83 -22.62
CA SER A 454 -15.19 -8.96 -23.07
C SER A 454 -16.45 -9.16 -22.21
N ASN A 455 -16.82 -10.42 -21.94
CA ASN A 455 -18.01 -10.75 -21.14
C ASN A 455 -17.89 -10.23 -19.69
N TYR A 456 -16.70 -10.26 -19.11
CA TYR A 456 -16.43 -9.68 -17.80
C TYR A 456 -16.58 -8.16 -17.81
N LEU A 457 -16.07 -7.49 -18.84
CA LEU A 457 -16.07 -6.03 -18.97
C LEU A 457 -17.48 -5.48 -19.20
N VAL A 458 -18.28 -6.07 -20.10
CA VAL A 458 -19.64 -5.58 -20.44
C VAL A 458 -20.63 -5.73 -19.28
N ASN A 459 -20.36 -6.64 -18.34
CA ASN A 459 -21.19 -6.88 -17.15
C ASN A 459 -20.81 -5.99 -15.94
N ALA A 460 -19.98 -4.96 -16.16
CA ALA A 460 -19.62 -3.95 -15.17
C ALA A 460 -20.51 -2.71 -15.24
N ARG A 461 -20.74 -2.06 -14.10
CA ARG A 461 -21.17 -0.65 -14.01
C ARG A 461 -19.98 0.30 -13.84
N GLU A 462 -18.86 -0.23 -13.37
CA GLU A 462 -17.61 0.50 -13.19
C GLU A 462 -16.43 -0.44 -13.42
N LEU A 463 -15.44 0.00 -14.17
CA LEU A 463 -14.18 -0.70 -14.42
C LEU A 463 -13.09 -0.03 -13.60
N GLN A 464 -12.43 -0.77 -12.72
CA GLN A 464 -11.38 -0.21 -11.86
C GLN A 464 -9.98 -0.65 -12.32
N ILE A 465 -9.20 0.29 -12.83
CA ILE A 465 -7.77 0.11 -13.07
C ILE A 465 -7.04 0.13 -11.73
N LYS A 466 -6.42 -0.99 -11.36
CA LYS A 466 -5.72 -1.13 -10.07
C LYS A 466 -4.23 -0.85 -10.23
N MET A 467 -3.83 0.42 -10.10
CA MET A 467 -2.40 0.78 -10.09
C MET A 467 -1.69 0.23 -8.86
N ALA A 468 -2.30 0.38 -7.68
CA ALA A 468 -1.70 -0.07 -6.43
C ALA A 468 -2.75 -0.42 -5.35
N GLN A 469 -2.28 -0.97 -4.23
CA GLN A 469 -3.07 -1.17 -3.01
C GLN A 469 -2.25 -0.83 -1.78
N GLY A 470 -2.87 -0.27 -0.73
CA GLY A 470 -2.16 0.23 0.45
C GLY A 470 -1.28 -0.79 1.18
N ALA A 471 -1.69 -2.06 1.20
CA ALA A 471 -0.92 -3.11 1.89
C ALA A 471 0.39 -3.54 1.19
N LYS A 472 0.57 -3.17 -0.08
CA LYS A 472 1.73 -3.51 -0.93
C LYS A 472 1.78 -2.66 -2.19
N PRO A 473 1.94 -1.33 -2.06
CA PRO A 473 2.12 -0.50 -3.23
C PRO A 473 3.48 -0.78 -3.90
N GLY A 474 3.55 -0.56 -5.22
CA GLY A 474 4.70 -0.92 -6.05
C GLY A 474 4.91 -2.42 -6.26
N GLU A 475 3.91 -3.25 -5.94
CA GLU A 475 3.95 -4.71 -6.09
C GLU A 475 2.66 -5.28 -6.69
N GLY A 476 2.77 -6.49 -7.25
CA GLY A 476 1.63 -7.23 -7.79
C GLY A 476 0.76 -7.95 -6.75
N GLY A 477 -0.42 -8.37 -7.23
CA GLY A 477 -1.28 -9.35 -6.58
C GLY A 477 -0.55 -10.63 -6.18
N GLN A 478 -1.00 -11.29 -5.11
CA GLN A 478 -0.38 -12.54 -4.64
C GLN A 478 -1.47 -13.50 -4.17
N LEU A 479 -1.52 -14.67 -4.78
CA LEU A 479 -2.35 -15.79 -4.36
C LEU A 479 -1.46 -17.04 -4.20
N PRO A 480 -1.29 -17.56 -2.97
CA PRO A 480 -0.53 -18.78 -2.73
C PRO A 480 -1.08 -19.96 -3.53
N GLY A 481 -0.22 -20.81 -4.07
CA GLY A 481 -0.61 -21.95 -4.93
C GLY A 481 -1.61 -22.91 -4.28
N LYS A 482 -1.50 -23.10 -2.96
CA LYS A 482 -2.47 -23.88 -2.16
C LYS A 482 -3.90 -23.33 -2.16
N LYS A 483 -4.12 -22.09 -2.60
CA LYS A 483 -5.45 -21.48 -2.77
C LYS A 483 -5.92 -21.51 -4.22
N VAL A 484 -5.09 -21.97 -5.16
CA VAL A 484 -5.40 -22.03 -6.58
C VAL A 484 -6.05 -23.39 -6.89
N TYR A 485 -7.25 -23.59 -6.36
CA TYR A 485 -8.07 -24.76 -6.64
C TYR A 485 -8.58 -24.74 -8.08
N PRO A 486 -9.06 -25.88 -8.64
CA PRO A 486 -9.51 -25.95 -10.04
C PRO A 486 -10.50 -24.85 -10.45
N TRP A 487 -11.50 -24.55 -9.62
CA TRP A 487 -12.47 -23.48 -9.89
C TRP A 487 -11.88 -22.05 -9.82
N ILE A 488 -10.79 -21.84 -9.07
CA ILE A 488 -10.06 -20.56 -9.08
C ILE A 488 -9.22 -20.47 -10.35
N ALA A 489 -8.56 -21.55 -10.71
CA ALA A 489 -7.75 -21.64 -11.91
C ALA A 489 -8.58 -21.41 -13.18
N GLU A 490 -9.79 -21.98 -13.23
CA GLU A 490 -10.75 -21.80 -14.32
C GLU A 490 -11.13 -20.33 -14.53
N VAL A 491 -11.59 -19.63 -13.49
CA VAL A 491 -11.98 -18.21 -13.56
C VAL A 491 -10.80 -17.30 -13.94
N ARG A 492 -9.58 -17.69 -13.59
CA ARG A 492 -8.36 -16.92 -13.87
C ARG A 492 -7.68 -17.32 -15.17
N HIS A 493 -8.15 -18.35 -15.86
CA HIS A 493 -7.47 -18.98 -16.99
C HIS A 493 -6.01 -19.35 -16.65
N SER A 494 -5.80 -19.94 -15.47
CA SER A 494 -4.48 -20.32 -14.94
C SER A 494 -4.37 -21.82 -14.64
N THR A 495 -3.23 -22.25 -14.11
CA THR A 495 -2.99 -23.67 -13.75
C THR A 495 -3.32 -23.95 -12.28
N PRO A 496 -4.08 -25.01 -11.95
CA PRO A 496 -4.33 -25.42 -10.57
C PRO A 496 -3.04 -25.69 -9.78
N GLY A 497 -3.02 -25.28 -8.50
CA GLY A 497 -1.91 -25.50 -7.56
C GLY A 497 -0.70 -24.58 -7.73
N VAL A 498 -0.60 -23.83 -8.83
CA VAL A 498 0.53 -22.92 -9.11
C VAL A 498 0.30 -21.57 -8.44
N GLY A 499 1.30 -21.07 -7.71
CA GLY A 499 1.23 -19.75 -7.08
C GLY A 499 1.12 -18.63 -8.11
N LEU A 500 0.18 -17.72 -7.92
CA LEU A 500 -0.05 -16.58 -8.81
C LEU A 500 0.50 -15.31 -8.16
N ILE A 501 1.67 -14.87 -8.65
CA ILE A 501 2.24 -13.56 -8.33
C ILE A 501 2.01 -12.69 -9.56
N SER A 502 1.19 -11.66 -9.49
CA SER A 502 1.01 -10.77 -10.63
C SER A 502 2.29 -9.95 -10.88
N PRO A 503 2.57 -9.52 -12.12
CA PRO A 503 3.61 -8.51 -12.36
C PRO A 503 3.35 -7.27 -11.50
N PRO A 504 4.38 -6.60 -10.95
CA PRO A 504 4.20 -5.31 -10.30
C PRO A 504 3.59 -4.24 -11.21
N PRO A 505 4.06 -4.02 -12.46
CA PRO A 505 3.47 -3.04 -13.34
C PRO A 505 2.30 -3.62 -14.13
N HIS A 506 1.43 -2.74 -14.61
CA HIS A 506 0.65 -3.01 -15.81
C HIS A 506 1.60 -2.90 -17.02
N HIS A 507 1.75 -3.97 -17.80
CA HIS A 507 2.66 -3.95 -18.97
C HIS A 507 2.17 -3.07 -20.12
N ASP A 508 0.95 -2.56 -20.02
CA ASP A 508 0.32 -1.58 -20.91
C ASP A 508 0.16 -0.22 -20.22
N ILE A 509 0.87 0.05 -19.11
CA ILE A 509 0.93 1.37 -18.47
C ILE A 509 2.36 1.65 -17.99
N TYR A 510 3.16 2.31 -18.81
CA TYR A 510 4.51 2.76 -18.46
C TYR A 510 4.63 4.28 -18.30
N SER A 511 3.55 5.00 -18.56
CA SER A 511 3.46 6.44 -18.52
C SER A 511 2.01 6.89 -18.32
N ILE A 512 1.80 8.21 -18.22
CA ILE A 512 0.44 8.77 -18.07
C ILE A 512 -0.38 8.64 -19.35
N GLU A 513 0.25 8.74 -20.52
CA GLU A 513 -0.39 8.56 -21.82
C GLU A 513 -0.83 7.11 -22.05
N ASP A 514 -0.07 6.13 -21.54
CA ASP A 514 -0.48 4.72 -21.58
C ASP A 514 -1.67 4.45 -20.66
N LEU A 515 -1.73 5.10 -19.49
CA LEU A 515 -2.93 5.03 -18.64
C LEU A 515 -4.15 5.63 -19.37
N ALA A 516 -3.97 6.77 -20.03
CA ALA A 516 -5.05 7.38 -20.81
C ALA A 516 -5.50 6.47 -21.97
N GLU A 517 -4.58 5.73 -22.59
CA GLU A 517 -4.91 4.70 -23.58
C GLU A 517 -5.75 3.58 -22.93
N LEU A 518 -5.34 3.03 -21.79
CA LEU A 518 -6.11 1.98 -21.14
C LEU A 518 -7.49 2.47 -20.65
N ILE A 519 -7.60 3.72 -20.19
CA ILE A 519 -8.91 4.32 -19.88
C ILE A 519 -9.79 4.33 -21.14
N HIS A 520 -9.22 4.74 -22.27
CA HIS A 520 -9.90 4.74 -23.56
C HIS A 520 -10.30 3.30 -23.99
N ASP A 521 -9.40 2.33 -23.87
CA ASP A 521 -9.66 0.91 -24.17
C ASP A 521 -10.84 0.36 -23.37
N LEU A 522 -10.81 0.58 -22.05
CA LEU A 522 -11.85 0.10 -21.15
C LEU A 522 -13.18 0.79 -21.41
N LYS A 523 -13.16 2.10 -21.71
CA LYS A 523 -14.38 2.83 -22.07
C LYS A 523 -14.97 2.34 -23.39
N ASN A 524 -14.15 2.03 -24.39
CA ASN A 524 -14.62 1.41 -25.64
C ASN A 524 -15.14 -0.02 -25.40
N SER A 525 -14.53 -0.79 -24.49
CA SER A 525 -15.01 -2.15 -24.14
C SER A 525 -16.35 -2.14 -23.40
N ASN A 526 -16.67 -1.06 -22.69
CA ASN A 526 -17.94 -0.87 -22.01
C ASN A 526 -18.25 0.63 -21.85
N HIS A 527 -18.90 1.20 -22.87
CA HIS A 527 -19.24 2.62 -22.89
C HIS A 527 -20.27 3.04 -21.83
N HIS A 528 -20.95 2.09 -21.17
CA HIS A 528 -21.85 2.35 -20.05
C HIS A 528 -21.16 2.39 -18.68
N ALA A 529 -19.92 1.91 -18.56
CA ALA A 529 -19.22 1.86 -17.30
C ALA A 529 -18.45 3.17 -17.00
N ARG A 530 -18.36 3.52 -15.72
CA ARG A 530 -17.38 4.51 -15.24
C ARG A 530 -15.98 3.88 -15.20
N ILE A 531 -14.93 4.65 -15.41
CA ILE A 531 -13.55 4.23 -15.24
C ILE A 531 -13.00 4.78 -13.92
N ASN A 532 -12.59 3.87 -13.03
CA ASN A 532 -12.02 4.15 -11.72
C ASN A 532 -10.52 3.84 -11.73
N VAL A 533 -9.68 4.75 -11.24
CA VAL A 533 -8.25 4.51 -11.08
C VAL A 533 -7.92 4.46 -9.58
N LYS A 534 -7.46 3.30 -9.11
CA LYS A 534 -7.06 3.07 -7.72
C LYS A 534 -5.58 3.37 -7.52
N LEU A 535 -5.31 4.46 -6.82
CA LEU A 535 -4.01 4.93 -6.36
C LEU A 535 -3.81 4.66 -4.86
N VAL A 536 -2.59 4.87 -4.37
CA VAL A 536 -2.26 4.77 -2.94
C VAL A 536 -1.65 6.09 -2.48
N SER A 537 -2.02 6.50 -1.27
CA SER A 537 -1.50 7.71 -0.64
C SER A 537 0.02 7.67 -0.48
N GLU A 538 0.69 8.69 -1.02
CA GLU A 538 2.08 9.09 -0.81
C GLU A 538 2.23 10.57 -1.22
N VAL A 539 3.34 11.23 -0.90
CA VAL A 539 3.64 12.57 -1.44
C VAL A 539 3.65 12.55 -2.97
N GLY A 540 3.01 13.55 -3.59
CA GLY A 540 2.94 13.69 -5.05
C GLY A 540 1.73 13.00 -5.68
N VAL A 541 0.93 12.27 -4.91
CA VAL A 541 -0.30 11.63 -5.41
C VAL A 541 -1.30 12.64 -5.99
N GLY A 542 -1.31 13.89 -5.52
CA GLY A 542 -2.17 14.94 -6.08
C GLY A 542 -1.79 15.29 -7.52
N THR A 543 -0.49 15.35 -7.81
CA THR A 543 0.04 15.56 -9.18
C THR A 543 -0.34 14.39 -10.09
N VAL A 544 -0.19 13.16 -9.60
CA VAL A 544 -0.62 11.96 -10.34
C VAL A 544 -2.12 12.02 -10.62
N ALA A 545 -2.94 12.36 -9.61
CA ALA A 545 -4.39 12.47 -9.75
C ALA A 545 -4.81 13.53 -10.78
N ALA A 546 -4.09 14.65 -10.88
CA ALA A 546 -4.34 15.64 -11.93
C ALA A 546 -4.06 15.08 -13.34
N GLY A 547 -2.99 14.28 -13.49
CA GLY A 547 -2.73 13.53 -14.72
C GLY A 547 -3.85 12.54 -15.04
N VAL A 548 -4.28 11.75 -14.05
CA VAL A 548 -5.36 10.77 -14.18
C VAL A 548 -6.69 11.43 -14.60
N ALA A 549 -7.01 12.60 -14.04
CA ALA A 549 -8.20 13.37 -14.42
C ALA A 549 -8.11 13.88 -15.87
N LYS A 550 -6.92 14.30 -16.33
CA LYS A 550 -6.66 14.67 -17.73
C LYS A 550 -6.69 13.47 -18.67
N GLY A 551 -6.38 12.27 -18.17
CA GLY A 551 -6.56 10.99 -18.86
C GLY A 551 -8.02 10.52 -18.91
N HIS A 552 -8.99 11.36 -18.51
CA HIS A 552 -10.43 11.11 -18.56
C HIS A 552 -10.95 10.01 -17.63
N ALA A 553 -10.26 9.71 -16.52
CA ALA A 553 -10.86 8.87 -15.48
C ALA A 553 -12.12 9.55 -14.89
N ASP A 554 -13.15 8.75 -14.58
CA ASP A 554 -14.39 9.24 -13.97
C ASP A 554 -14.29 9.26 -12.42
N VAL A 555 -13.50 8.33 -11.86
CA VAL A 555 -13.30 8.17 -10.41
C VAL A 555 -11.81 7.98 -10.10
N ILE A 556 -11.32 8.65 -9.05
CA ILE A 556 -9.96 8.47 -8.51
C ILE A 556 -10.09 7.97 -7.07
N LEU A 557 -9.64 6.75 -6.81
CA LEU A 557 -9.60 6.17 -5.46
C LEU A 557 -8.23 6.37 -4.84
N ILE A 558 -8.16 7.05 -3.69
CA ILE A 558 -6.98 7.13 -2.85
C ILE A 558 -7.07 6.11 -1.72
N SER A 559 -6.21 5.09 -1.76
CA SER A 559 -6.16 4.06 -0.71
C SER A 559 -5.14 4.41 0.37
N GLY A 560 -5.50 4.28 1.64
CA GLY A 560 -4.57 4.41 2.76
C GLY A 560 -3.67 3.18 2.93
N HIS A 561 -2.49 3.38 3.55
CA HIS A 561 -1.52 2.32 3.85
C HIS A 561 -2.08 1.17 4.70
N ASP A 562 -3.09 1.47 5.51
CA ASP A 562 -3.72 0.55 6.45
C ASP A 562 -4.72 -0.42 5.79
N GLY A 563 -4.87 -0.37 4.47
CA GLY A 563 -5.70 -1.30 3.69
C GLY A 563 -5.41 -2.78 3.97
N GLY A 564 -6.45 -3.62 3.95
CA GLY A 564 -6.32 -5.07 4.17
C GLY A 564 -5.68 -5.82 3.00
N THR A 565 -5.19 -7.03 3.25
CA THR A 565 -4.69 -7.95 2.21
C THR A 565 -4.82 -9.41 2.62
N GLY A 566 -5.09 -10.28 1.64
CA GLY A 566 -5.06 -11.72 1.84
C GLY A 566 -3.65 -12.30 1.93
N ALA A 567 -2.69 -11.69 1.22
CA ALA A 567 -1.27 -12.07 1.20
C ALA A 567 -0.38 -10.90 0.74
N SER A 568 0.64 -10.58 1.54
CA SER A 568 1.63 -9.54 1.27
C SER A 568 2.87 -9.75 2.13
N PRO A 569 4.08 -9.33 1.68
CA PRO A 569 5.24 -9.21 2.55
C PRO A 569 4.94 -8.29 3.74
N GLN A 570 5.40 -8.70 4.94
CA GLN A 570 5.21 -7.90 6.16
C GLN A 570 5.88 -6.52 6.06
N THR A 571 7.05 -6.45 5.41
CA THR A 571 7.76 -5.19 5.14
C THR A 571 6.85 -4.19 4.43
N SER A 572 6.05 -4.63 3.46
CA SER A 572 5.18 -3.74 2.68
C SER A 572 3.93 -3.32 3.45
N ILE A 573 3.36 -4.22 4.27
CA ILE A 573 2.23 -3.89 5.15
C ILE A 573 2.62 -2.80 6.17
N LYS A 574 3.87 -2.81 6.65
CA LYS A 574 4.33 -1.90 7.71
C LYS A 574 4.97 -0.62 7.19
N HIS A 575 5.66 -0.68 6.04
CA HIS A 575 6.61 0.36 5.65
C HIS A 575 6.36 0.94 4.25
N ALA A 576 5.18 0.73 3.65
CA ALA A 576 4.85 1.27 2.33
C ALA A 576 3.43 1.85 2.27
N GLY A 577 3.29 3.01 1.63
CA GLY A 577 2.05 3.81 1.64
C GLY A 577 1.97 4.75 2.84
N LEU A 578 1.04 5.70 2.77
CA LEU A 578 0.74 6.65 3.84
C LEU A 578 -0.75 6.70 4.23
N PRO A 579 -1.09 7.36 5.35
CA PRO A 579 -2.49 7.61 5.73
C PRO A 579 -3.28 8.25 4.59
N TRP A 580 -4.54 7.82 4.43
CA TRP A 580 -5.39 8.34 3.36
C TRP A 580 -5.75 9.82 3.59
N GLU A 581 -5.73 10.29 4.83
CA GLU A 581 -5.99 11.69 5.19
C GLU A 581 -5.07 12.64 4.40
N LEU A 582 -3.79 12.26 4.27
CA LEU A 582 -2.80 13.02 3.50
C LEU A 582 -3.10 12.98 2.01
N GLY A 583 -3.33 11.78 1.46
CA GLY A 583 -3.50 11.61 0.02
C GLY A 583 -4.82 12.19 -0.49
N VAL A 584 -5.91 12.08 0.28
CA VAL A 584 -7.22 12.66 -0.07
C VAL A 584 -7.13 14.18 -0.05
N ALA A 585 -6.54 14.78 1.01
CA ALA A 585 -6.37 16.22 1.09
C ALA A 585 -5.50 16.74 -0.07
N GLU A 586 -4.34 16.14 -0.33
CA GLU A 586 -3.45 16.54 -1.43
C GLU A 586 -4.15 16.41 -2.79
N THR A 587 -4.88 15.32 -3.01
CA THR A 587 -5.65 15.09 -4.25
C THR A 587 -6.73 16.14 -4.44
N HIS A 588 -7.53 16.40 -3.41
CA HIS A 588 -8.60 17.40 -3.46
C HIS A 588 -8.03 18.80 -3.74
N GLN A 589 -7.01 19.21 -2.98
CA GLN A 589 -6.35 20.50 -3.12
C GLN A 589 -5.73 20.70 -4.51
N THR A 590 -5.00 19.69 -5.01
CA THR A 590 -4.33 19.78 -6.32
C THR A 590 -5.33 19.84 -7.46
N LEU A 591 -6.40 19.02 -7.42
CA LEU A 591 -7.44 19.04 -8.44
C LEU A 591 -8.21 20.37 -8.45
N LEU A 592 -8.40 21.01 -7.29
CA LEU A 592 -9.00 22.34 -7.20
C LEU A 592 -8.11 23.36 -7.90
N ILE A 593 -6.83 23.47 -7.54
CA ILE A 593 -5.89 24.46 -8.10
C ILE A 593 -5.76 24.33 -9.62
N ASN A 594 -5.97 23.13 -10.18
CA ASN A 594 -5.91 22.87 -11.61
C ASN A 594 -7.25 22.95 -12.35
N ASN A 595 -8.36 23.33 -11.69
CA ASN A 595 -9.72 23.31 -12.25
C ASN A 595 -10.12 21.96 -12.86
N LEU A 596 -9.78 20.87 -12.16
CA LEU A 596 -10.10 19.49 -12.53
C LEU A 596 -11.05 18.81 -11.54
N ARG A 597 -11.23 19.38 -10.34
CA ARG A 597 -11.99 18.73 -9.26
C ARG A 597 -13.45 18.45 -9.61
N SER A 598 -14.08 19.29 -10.42
CA SER A 598 -15.48 19.14 -10.85
C SER A 598 -15.71 18.02 -11.88
N ARG A 599 -14.66 17.39 -12.41
CA ARG A 599 -14.73 16.38 -13.48
C ARG A 599 -14.56 14.94 -13.00
N VAL A 600 -14.17 14.76 -11.74
CA VAL A 600 -13.81 13.44 -11.19
C VAL A 600 -14.40 13.27 -9.81
N VAL A 601 -14.89 12.06 -9.53
CA VAL A 601 -15.25 11.65 -8.17
C VAL A 601 -13.98 11.25 -7.44
N VAL A 602 -13.76 11.80 -6.24
CA VAL A 602 -12.69 11.33 -5.35
C VAL A 602 -13.26 10.29 -4.39
N GLU A 603 -12.72 9.08 -4.42
CA GLU A 603 -13.06 7.97 -3.53
C GLU A 603 -11.92 7.74 -2.52
N THR A 604 -12.22 7.25 -1.32
CA THR A 604 -11.18 6.81 -0.37
C THR A 604 -11.52 5.47 0.27
N ASP A 605 -10.48 4.69 0.55
CA ASP A 605 -10.52 3.50 1.41
C ASP A 605 -9.31 3.48 2.35
N GLY A 606 -9.33 2.60 3.36
CA GLY A 606 -8.27 2.51 4.37
C GLY A 606 -8.84 2.45 5.78
N GLN A 607 -9.21 1.23 6.20
CA GLN A 607 -9.74 0.94 7.54
C GLN A 607 -10.89 1.86 8.03
N LEU A 608 -11.73 2.41 7.13
CA LEU A 608 -12.94 3.15 7.50
C LEU A 608 -13.88 2.24 8.33
N LYS A 609 -14.20 2.67 9.56
CA LYS A 609 -14.92 1.87 10.57
C LYS A 609 -16.13 2.55 11.16
N THR A 610 -16.09 3.88 11.25
CA THR A 610 -17.10 4.67 11.96
C THR A 610 -17.66 5.75 11.04
N GLY A 611 -18.88 6.23 11.31
CA GLY A 611 -19.45 7.39 10.63
C GLY A 611 -18.60 8.65 10.83
N ARG A 612 -17.80 8.71 11.91
CA ARG A 612 -16.79 9.75 12.12
C ARG A 612 -15.70 9.71 11.04
N ASP A 613 -15.19 8.53 10.70
CA ASP A 613 -14.20 8.38 9.63
C ASP A 613 -14.76 8.91 8.29
N LEU A 614 -16.03 8.61 7.99
CA LEU A 614 -16.70 9.08 6.77
C LEU A 614 -16.88 10.59 6.77
N ALA A 615 -17.29 11.18 7.90
CA ALA A 615 -17.44 12.63 8.01
C ALA A 615 -16.10 13.34 7.77
N ILE A 616 -15.00 12.84 8.35
CA ILE A 616 -13.65 13.39 8.11
C ILE A 616 -13.25 13.23 6.65
N ALA A 617 -13.45 12.04 6.06
CA ALA A 617 -13.16 11.80 4.66
C ALA A 617 -13.92 12.76 3.73
N ALA A 618 -15.21 13.01 4.00
CA ALA A 618 -16.01 13.98 3.26
C ALA A 618 -15.42 15.39 3.36
N LEU A 619 -15.17 15.86 4.58
CA LEU A 619 -14.66 17.21 4.84
C LEU A 619 -13.27 17.43 4.23
N LEU A 620 -12.44 16.38 4.11
CA LEU A 620 -11.15 16.41 3.41
C LEU A 620 -11.26 16.33 1.88
N GLY A 621 -12.41 15.94 1.33
CA GLY A 621 -12.71 16.04 -0.11
C GLY A 621 -13.17 14.76 -0.81
N ALA A 622 -13.38 13.64 -0.11
CA ALA A 622 -13.89 12.40 -0.68
C ALA A 622 -15.43 12.41 -0.84
N GLU A 623 -15.96 11.70 -1.84
CA GLU A 623 -17.39 11.62 -2.16
C GLU A 623 -17.94 10.19 -2.11
N GLU A 624 -17.09 9.19 -2.30
CA GLU A 624 -17.39 7.76 -2.25
C GLU A 624 -16.43 7.04 -1.26
N TYR A 625 -16.89 5.98 -0.61
CA TYR A 625 -16.21 5.36 0.53
C TYR A 625 -16.10 3.83 0.37
N GLY A 626 -14.88 3.30 0.45
CA GLY A 626 -14.58 1.87 0.31
C GLY A 626 -14.41 1.13 1.63
N PHE A 627 -15.06 -0.03 1.78
CA PHE A 627 -15.02 -0.87 2.98
C PHE A 627 -14.58 -2.31 2.66
N ALA A 628 -13.46 -2.75 3.21
CA ALA A 628 -12.97 -4.12 3.01
C ALA A 628 -13.06 -4.97 4.29
N THR A 629 -12.23 -4.65 5.28
CA THR A 629 -12.10 -5.47 6.49
C THR A 629 -13.37 -5.48 7.35
N SER A 630 -14.03 -4.33 7.56
CA SER A 630 -15.20 -4.23 8.44
C SER A 630 -16.39 -5.08 7.95
N PRO A 631 -16.76 -5.09 6.64
CA PRO A 631 -17.74 -6.04 6.10
C PRO A 631 -17.33 -7.51 6.29
N LEU A 632 -16.05 -7.87 6.10
CA LEU A 632 -15.60 -9.24 6.37
C LEU A 632 -15.72 -9.62 7.85
N VAL A 633 -15.49 -8.68 8.76
CA VAL A 633 -15.71 -8.90 10.21
C VAL A 633 -17.19 -9.10 10.51
N ALA A 634 -18.08 -8.30 9.92
CA ALA A 634 -19.54 -8.49 10.01
C ALA A 634 -19.99 -9.87 9.49
N LEU A 635 -19.31 -10.39 8.46
CA LEU A 635 -19.53 -11.75 7.92
C LEU A 635 -18.90 -12.88 8.75
N GLY A 636 -18.11 -12.57 9.77
CA GLY A 636 -17.58 -13.56 10.72
C GLY A 636 -16.05 -13.60 10.83
N CYS A 637 -15.30 -12.77 10.12
CA CYS A 637 -13.84 -12.70 10.30
C CYS A 637 -13.48 -12.35 11.76
N ILE A 638 -12.60 -13.14 12.36
CA ILE A 638 -12.11 -12.98 13.74
C ILE A 638 -10.68 -12.43 13.82
N MET A 639 -10.16 -11.86 12.73
CA MET A 639 -8.84 -11.20 12.68
C MET A 639 -7.64 -12.08 13.09
N MET A 640 -7.71 -13.39 12.78
CA MET A 640 -6.63 -14.34 13.07
C MET A 640 -5.37 -14.16 12.19
N ARG A 641 -5.47 -13.39 11.09
CA ARG A 641 -4.36 -13.05 10.16
C ARG A 641 -3.67 -14.25 9.47
N VAL A 642 -4.41 -15.36 9.30
CA VAL A 642 -3.96 -16.58 8.58
C VAL A 642 -4.49 -16.69 7.14
N CYS A 643 -4.93 -15.57 6.55
CA CYS A 643 -5.61 -15.54 5.24
C CYS A 643 -4.78 -16.16 4.10
N HIS A 644 -3.46 -15.95 4.13
CA HIS A 644 -2.50 -16.49 3.17
C HIS A 644 -2.23 -17.98 3.37
N LEU A 645 -2.61 -18.55 4.52
CA LEU A 645 -2.32 -19.93 4.86
C LEU A 645 -3.38 -20.92 4.36
N ASP A 646 -4.50 -20.42 3.85
CA ASP A 646 -5.68 -21.21 3.49
C ASP A 646 -6.37 -21.90 4.67
N THR A 647 -6.05 -21.50 5.90
CA THR A 647 -6.52 -22.12 7.15
C THR A 647 -7.51 -21.25 7.91
N CYS A 648 -8.32 -20.44 7.20
CA CYS A 648 -9.31 -19.58 7.82
C CYS A 648 -10.36 -20.40 8.60
N PRO A 649 -10.49 -20.25 9.93
CA PRO A 649 -11.33 -21.13 10.74
C PRO A 649 -12.84 -20.87 10.57
N VAL A 650 -13.21 -19.77 9.91
CA VAL A 650 -14.60 -19.29 9.75
C VAL A 650 -15.05 -19.26 8.29
N GLY A 651 -14.32 -19.93 7.39
CA GLY A 651 -14.71 -20.06 5.99
C GLY A 651 -14.66 -18.77 5.15
N VAL A 652 -14.11 -17.66 5.66
CA VAL A 652 -14.06 -16.36 4.95
C VAL A 652 -12.89 -16.30 3.95
N ALA A 653 -11.66 -16.53 4.42
CA ALA A 653 -10.43 -16.32 3.62
C ALA A 653 -9.72 -17.64 3.29
N THR A 654 -10.47 -18.62 2.77
CA THR A 654 -9.99 -19.97 2.45
C THR A 654 -10.70 -20.53 1.21
N GLN A 655 -10.00 -21.36 0.45
CA GLN A 655 -10.54 -22.16 -0.63
C GLN A 655 -10.71 -23.63 -0.23
N ASN A 656 -10.20 -24.04 0.93
CA ASN A 656 -10.39 -25.38 1.46
C ASN A 656 -11.89 -25.72 1.61
N PRO A 657 -12.41 -26.75 0.92
CA PRO A 657 -13.83 -27.10 0.96
C PRO A 657 -14.37 -27.39 2.35
N GLU A 658 -13.58 -28.03 3.23
CA GLU A 658 -14.02 -28.35 4.60
C GLU A 658 -14.12 -27.10 5.46
N LEU A 659 -13.18 -26.17 5.33
CA LEU A 659 -13.21 -24.91 6.07
C LEU A 659 -14.28 -23.95 5.54
N ARG A 660 -14.60 -24.00 4.23
CA ARG A 660 -15.70 -23.22 3.64
C ARG A 660 -17.06 -23.60 4.22
N LYS A 661 -17.27 -24.87 4.64
CA LYS A 661 -18.50 -25.30 5.35
C LYS A 661 -18.71 -24.57 6.67
N MET A 662 -17.66 -23.99 7.26
CA MET A 662 -17.76 -23.20 8.50
C MET A 662 -18.26 -21.75 8.26
N TYR A 663 -18.45 -21.35 7.00
CA TYR A 663 -18.96 -20.03 6.67
C TYR A 663 -20.43 -19.88 7.10
N THR A 664 -20.72 -18.82 7.86
CA THR A 664 -22.05 -18.52 8.43
C THR A 664 -22.48 -17.08 8.16
N GLY A 665 -21.81 -16.40 7.22
CA GLY A 665 -22.12 -15.01 6.88
C GLY A 665 -23.45 -14.89 6.12
N ASP A 666 -24.17 -13.80 6.39
CA ASP A 666 -25.46 -13.47 5.77
C ASP A 666 -25.35 -12.07 5.12
N PRO A 667 -25.84 -11.86 3.89
CA PRO A 667 -25.87 -10.54 3.25
C PRO A 667 -26.49 -9.45 4.15
N GLN A 668 -27.50 -9.81 4.95
CA GLN A 668 -28.19 -8.88 5.85
C GLN A 668 -27.24 -8.29 6.91
N HIS A 669 -26.21 -9.01 7.36
CA HIS A 669 -25.25 -8.46 8.31
C HIS A 669 -24.45 -7.30 7.71
N VAL A 670 -24.12 -7.38 6.42
CA VAL A 670 -23.43 -6.30 5.70
C VAL A 670 -24.39 -5.15 5.42
N VAL A 671 -25.64 -5.43 5.04
CA VAL A 671 -26.68 -4.40 4.89
C VAL A 671 -26.85 -3.61 6.19
N ASN A 672 -26.98 -4.29 7.34
CA ASN A 672 -27.09 -3.65 8.65
C ASN A 672 -25.88 -2.77 8.95
N PHE A 673 -24.65 -3.27 8.71
CA PHE A 673 -23.43 -2.48 8.88
C PHE A 673 -23.45 -1.19 8.04
N MET A 674 -23.82 -1.29 6.76
CA MET A 674 -23.89 -0.13 5.86
C MET A 674 -24.96 0.87 6.29
N TYR A 675 -26.12 0.40 6.76
CA TYR A 675 -27.15 1.29 7.29
C TYR A 675 -26.74 1.96 8.59
N PHE A 676 -26.08 1.24 9.50
CA PHE A 676 -25.59 1.82 10.75
C PHE A 676 -24.52 2.88 10.53
N ILE A 677 -23.55 2.64 9.65
CA ILE A 677 -22.50 3.63 9.39
C ILE A 677 -23.04 4.85 8.63
N ALA A 678 -24.01 4.66 7.73
CA ALA A 678 -24.72 5.77 7.09
C ALA A 678 -25.55 6.57 8.12
N GLN A 679 -26.25 5.90 9.02
CA GLN A 679 -27.03 6.55 10.08
C GLN A 679 -26.12 7.35 11.02
N GLU A 680 -24.96 6.81 11.40
CA GLU A 680 -23.99 7.54 12.21
C GLU A 680 -23.40 8.75 11.45
N LEU A 681 -23.16 8.63 10.14
CA LEU A 681 -22.78 9.79 9.32
C LEU A 681 -23.86 10.87 9.34
N ARG A 682 -25.15 10.49 9.22
CA ARG A 682 -26.28 11.44 9.32
C ARG A 682 -26.30 12.20 10.65
N GLU A 683 -25.95 11.55 11.75
CA GLU A 683 -25.83 12.21 13.05
C GLU A 683 -24.73 13.28 13.06
N TYR A 684 -23.58 13.02 12.42
CA TYR A 684 -22.51 14.01 12.26
C TYR A 684 -22.92 15.14 11.32
N MET A 685 -23.58 14.82 10.20
CA MET A 685 -24.13 15.80 9.26
C MET A 685 -25.11 16.76 9.94
N ALA A 686 -26.06 16.22 10.72
CA ALA A 686 -27.04 17.00 11.47
C ALA A 686 -26.37 17.96 12.46
N LYS A 687 -25.36 17.48 13.21
CA LYS A 687 -24.60 18.31 14.16
C LYS A 687 -23.79 19.42 13.48
N LEU A 688 -23.20 19.12 12.32
CA LEU A 688 -22.41 20.07 11.54
C LEU A 688 -23.27 21.01 10.66
N GLY A 689 -24.57 20.75 10.55
CA GLY A 689 -25.51 21.59 9.83
C GLY A 689 -25.62 21.33 8.32
N PHE A 690 -25.27 20.12 7.87
CA PHE A 690 -25.30 19.72 6.46
C PHE A 690 -26.49 18.82 6.14
N ARG A 691 -27.23 19.14 5.06
CA ARG A 691 -28.38 18.33 4.60
C ARG A 691 -27.96 17.21 3.67
N THR A 692 -26.88 17.41 2.92
CA THR A 692 -26.36 16.41 1.98
C THR A 692 -24.85 16.25 2.13
N VAL A 693 -24.32 15.08 1.79
CA VAL A 693 -22.89 14.79 1.76
C VAL A 693 -22.19 15.77 0.81
N ASN A 694 -22.82 16.15 -0.30
CA ASN A 694 -22.25 17.13 -1.24
C ASN A 694 -21.95 18.49 -0.59
N GLU A 695 -22.75 18.93 0.38
CA GLU A 695 -22.48 20.17 1.12
C GLU A 695 -21.25 20.06 2.05
N MET A 696 -20.87 18.83 2.45
CA MET A 696 -19.69 18.57 3.29
C MET A 696 -18.40 18.53 2.50
N ILE A 697 -18.43 18.13 1.23
CA ILE A 697 -17.21 17.77 0.48
C ILE A 697 -16.23 18.95 0.44
N GLY A 698 -15.04 18.76 0.99
CA GLY A 698 -13.97 19.77 1.02
C GLY A 698 -14.19 20.92 2.03
N ARG A 699 -15.14 20.79 2.97
CA ARG A 699 -15.39 21.78 4.04
C ARG A 699 -14.42 21.60 5.22
N THR A 700 -13.12 21.69 4.97
CA THR A 700 -12.10 21.57 6.02
C THR A 700 -12.19 22.69 7.08
N ASP A 701 -12.95 23.77 6.82
CA ASP A 701 -13.31 24.78 7.82
C ASP A 701 -14.15 24.24 8.99
N ARG A 702 -14.69 23.02 8.86
CA ARG A 702 -15.38 22.31 9.95
C ARG A 702 -14.49 21.33 10.71
N LEU A 703 -13.19 21.34 10.41
CA LEU A 703 -12.18 20.56 11.09
C LEU A 703 -11.15 21.49 11.73
N GLN A 704 -10.65 21.11 12.90
CA GLN A 704 -9.59 21.80 13.59
C GLN A 704 -8.64 20.80 14.25
N ALA A 705 -7.39 21.22 14.47
CA ALA A 705 -6.49 20.47 15.34
C ALA A 705 -6.98 20.54 16.79
N PRO A 706 -6.73 19.50 17.63
CA PRO A 706 -7.12 19.49 19.02
C PRO A 706 -6.46 20.62 19.80
N GLN A 707 -7.18 21.18 20.77
CA GLN A 707 -6.67 22.28 21.62
C GLN A 707 -5.42 21.90 22.42
N SER A 708 -5.28 20.61 22.78
CA SER A 708 -4.09 20.11 23.46
C SER A 708 -3.78 18.67 23.06
N ILE A 709 -2.52 18.41 22.71
CA ILE A 709 -2.02 17.08 22.43
C ILE A 709 -1.36 16.51 23.70
N GLY A 710 -2.03 15.54 24.32
CA GLY A 710 -1.60 14.96 25.60
C GLY A 710 -0.37 14.05 25.51
N HIS A 711 -0.10 13.44 24.35
CA HIS A 711 1.04 12.53 24.18
C HIS A 711 2.32 13.26 23.74
N TRP A 712 3.41 13.07 24.49
CA TRP A 712 4.67 13.81 24.32
C TRP A 712 5.28 13.70 22.91
N LYS A 713 5.16 12.56 22.22
CA LYS A 713 5.64 12.41 20.82
C LYS A 713 4.78 13.13 19.78
N ALA A 714 3.54 13.45 20.10
CA ALA A 714 2.60 14.04 19.16
C ALA A 714 2.54 15.57 19.28
N GLN A 715 3.23 16.17 20.26
CA GLN A 715 3.20 17.62 20.52
C GLN A 715 3.73 18.48 19.35
N GLY A 716 4.60 17.91 18.50
CA GLY A 716 5.16 18.59 17.33
C GLY A 716 4.41 18.33 16.02
N ILE A 717 3.26 17.68 16.05
CA ILE A 717 2.48 17.42 14.83
C ILE A 717 1.79 18.71 14.37
N ASP A 718 1.94 19.02 13.08
CA ASP A 718 1.22 20.10 12.40
C ASP A 718 0.25 19.54 11.35
N LEU A 719 -1.03 19.93 11.45
CA LEU A 719 -2.09 19.49 10.53
C LEU A 719 -2.50 20.58 9.53
N THR A 720 -1.82 21.74 9.56
CA THR A 720 -2.16 22.90 8.73
C THR A 720 -2.18 22.57 7.25
N ALA A 721 -1.21 21.78 6.76
CA ALA A 721 -1.15 21.36 5.36
C ALA A 721 -2.37 20.52 4.93
N ILE A 722 -2.87 19.66 5.82
CA ILE A 722 -4.06 18.82 5.56
C ILE A 722 -5.33 19.67 5.54
N LEU A 723 -5.44 20.64 6.45
CA LEU A 723 -6.62 21.49 6.61
C LEU A 723 -6.66 22.67 5.63
N HIS A 724 -5.56 22.93 4.92
CA HIS A 724 -5.46 24.03 3.97
C HIS A 724 -6.55 23.97 2.89
N ARG A 725 -7.17 25.14 2.65
CA ARG A 725 -8.13 25.36 1.56
C ARG A 725 -7.47 26.23 0.49
N PRO A 726 -7.31 25.72 -0.74
CA PRO A 726 -6.79 26.52 -1.82
C PRO A 726 -7.69 27.74 -2.10
N ASP A 727 -7.06 28.87 -2.39
CA ASP A 727 -7.76 30.07 -2.84
C ASP A 727 -8.10 29.94 -4.33
N VAL A 728 -9.31 29.47 -4.62
CA VAL A 728 -9.83 29.25 -5.97
C VAL A 728 -11.21 29.91 -6.12
N PRO A 729 -11.61 30.32 -7.34
CA PRO A 729 -12.92 30.93 -7.58
C PRO A 729 -14.08 30.09 -7.03
N GLU A 730 -15.10 30.75 -6.45
CA GLU A 730 -16.22 30.06 -5.80
C GLU A 730 -17.09 29.25 -6.77
N ASP A 731 -17.08 29.59 -8.07
CA ASP A 731 -17.77 28.88 -9.13
C ASP A 731 -17.05 27.57 -9.53
N TRP A 732 -15.82 27.34 -9.07
CA TRP A 732 -15.14 26.07 -9.27
C TRP A 732 -15.75 25.00 -8.36
N GLY A 733 -16.37 23.99 -8.96
CA GLY A 733 -16.98 22.86 -8.25
C GLY A 733 -16.00 22.11 -7.36
N ARG A 734 -16.38 21.90 -6.09
CA ARG A 734 -15.57 21.18 -5.07
C ARG A 734 -15.72 19.66 -5.10
N TYR A 735 -16.74 19.20 -5.79
CA TYR A 735 -17.08 17.80 -5.99
C TYR A 735 -17.47 17.58 -7.46
N CYS A 736 -17.62 16.33 -7.88
CA CYS A 736 -17.92 16.02 -9.27
C CYS A 736 -19.30 16.57 -9.70
N GLN A 737 -19.32 17.36 -10.77
CA GLN A 737 -20.51 18.03 -11.32
C GLN A 737 -20.58 17.93 -12.85
N ILE A 738 -19.47 17.57 -13.51
CA ILE A 738 -19.31 17.53 -14.96
C ILE A 738 -18.84 16.13 -15.33
N ASP A 739 -19.57 15.47 -16.25
CA ASP A 739 -19.15 14.18 -16.80
C ASP A 739 -17.93 14.34 -17.72
N GLN A 740 -17.10 13.30 -17.78
CA GLN A 740 -15.97 13.26 -18.71
C GLN A 740 -16.44 13.01 -20.15
N ASP A 741 -15.91 13.77 -21.09
CA ASP A 741 -16.01 13.47 -22.52
C ASP A 741 -14.90 12.49 -22.92
N HIS A 742 -15.28 11.26 -23.24
CA HIS A 742 -14.37 10.18 -23.64
C HIS A 742 -14.12 10.13 -25.15
N GLY A 743 -14.71 11.03 -25.93
CA GLY A 743 -14.51 11.14 -27.39
C GLY A 743 -14.99 9.93 -28.20
N LEU A 744 -15.93 9.15 -27.66
CA LEU A 744 -16.41 7.91 -28.29
C LEU A 744 -17.16 8.17 -29.61
N ASP A 745 -17.75 9.33 -29.77
CA ASP A 745 -18.42 9.78 -31.00
C ASP A 745 -17.48 9.79 -32.23
N LYS A 746 -16.16 9.91 -31.99
CA LYS A 746 -15.13 9.92 -33.03
C LYS A 746 -14.49 8.54 -33.27
N ALA A 747 -14.84 7.53 -32.48
CA ALA A 747 -14.28 6.19 -32.64
C ALA A 747 -14.73 5.57 -33.97
N LEU A 748 -13.82 4.91 -34.69
CA LEU A 748 -14.12 4.30 -35.99
C LEU A 748 -15.27 3.29 -35.90
N ASP A 749 -15.40 2.63 -34.75
CA ASP A 749 -16.53 1.76 -34.44
C ASP A 749 -17.87 2.48 -34.52
N ASN A 750 -17.99 3.64 -33.88
CA ASN A 750 -19.23 4.40 -33.83
C ASN A 750 -19.53 5.15 -35.12
N THR A 751 -18.51 5.64 -35.83
CA THR A 751 -18.70 6.37 -37.09
C THR A 751 -18.93 5.46 -38.28
N THR A 752 -18.51 4.19 -38.22
CA THR A 752 -18.45 3.32 -39.40
C THR A 752 -18.74 1.86 -39.09
N LEU A 753 -18.02 1.22 -38.16
CA LEU A 753 -18.07 -0.25 -38.07
C LEU A 753 -19.41 -0.79 -37.57
N LEU A 754 -20.04 -0.13 -36.60
CA LEU A 754 -21.34 -0.55 -36.06
C LEU A 754 -22.43 -0.56 -37.13
N GLU A 755 -22.44 0.45 -38.01
CA GLU A 755 -23.37 0.51 -39.14
C GLU A 755 -23.14 -0.66 -40.10
N LEU A 756 -21.89 -0.88 -40.52
CA LEU A 756 -21.52 -1.97 -41.42
C LEU A 756 -21.79 -3.36 -40.81
N CYS A 757 -21.56 -3.51 -39.51
CA CYS A 757 -21.71 -4.77 -38.80
C CYS A 757 -23.14 -5.04 -38.33
N MET A 758 -24.06 -4.07 -38.45
CA MET A 758 -25.45 -4.20 -38.01
C MET A 758 -26.15 -5.46 -38.55
N PRO A 759 -26.00 -5.85 -39.84
CA PRO A 759 -26.63 -7.08 -40.35
C PRO A 759 -26.24 -8.32 -39.56
N ALA A 760 -24.98 -8.44 -39.13
CA ALA A 760 -24.50 -9.54 -38.31
C ALA A 760 -24.99 -9.45 -36.86
N LEU A 761 -25.05 -8.24 -36.31
CA LEU A 761 -25.52 -7.98 -34.94
C LEU A 761 -27.03 -8.14 -34.76
N GLU A 762 -27.79 -8.17 -35.86
CA GLU A 762 -29.24 -8.41 -35.86
C GLU A 762 -29.62 -9.89 -36.11
N ASN A 763 -28.64 -10.80 -36.26
CA ASN A 763 -28.96 -12.24 -36.23
C ASN A 763 -29.67 -12.59 -34.90
N SER A 764 -30.65 -13.50 -34.93
CA SER A 764 -31.33 -13.89 -33.70
C SER A 764 -30.40 -14.72 -32.81
N VAL A 765 -30.60 -14.65 -31.50
CA VAL A 765 -29.81 -15.43 -30.54
C VAL A 765 -30.03 -16.93 -30.77
N GLU A 766 -31.23 -17.32 -31.18
CA GLU A 766 -31.61 -18.68 -31.54
C GLU A 766 -30.84 -19.19 -32.76
N ASP A 767 -30.77 -18.40 -33.84
CA ASP A 767 -30.03 -18.77 -35.05
C ASP A 767 -28.53 -18.92 -34.77
N VAL A 768 -27.97 -18.03 -33.95
CA VAL A 768 -26.57 -18.09 -33.53
C VAL A 768 -26.29 -19.35 -32.71
N LYS A 769 -27.17 -19.72 -31.77
CA LYS A 769 -27.06 -20.97 -31.00
C LYS A 769 -27.09 -22.20 -31.90
N LEU A 770 -28.06 -22.27 -32.82
CA LEU A 770 -28.17 -23.38 -33.78
C LEU A 770 -26.92 -23.48 -34.66
N ALA A 771 -26.36 -22.35 -35.09
CA ALA A 771 -25.14 -22.32 -35.89
C ALA A 771 -23.90 -22.81 -35.12
N HIS A 772 -23.78 -22.50 -33.83
CA HIS A 772 -22.73 -23.05 -32.96
C HIS A 772 -22.87 -24.56 -32.76
N GLU A 773 -24.11 -25.06 -32.57
CA GLU A 773 -24.39 -26.49 -32.41
C GLU A 773 -24.13 -27.29 -33.70
N ALA A 774 -24.45 -26.73 -34.87
CA ALA A 774 -24.24 -27.38 -36.17
C ALA A 774 -22.75 -27.64 -36.50
N LYS A 775 -21.82 -26.82 -35.98
CA LYS A 775 -20.36 -27.09 -36.06
C LYS A 775 -19.94 -28.31 -35.22
N SER A 776 -20.75 -28.72 -34.24
CA SER A 776 -20.48 -29.83 -33.30
C SER A 776 -21.14 -31.17 -33.71
N GLY A 777 -22.04 -31.15 -34.71
CA GLY A 777 -22.68 -32.32 -35.29
C GLY A 777 -23.53 -31.92 -36.49
N GLY A 778 -23.28 -32.54 -37.65
CA GLY A 778 -23.66 -32.09 -39.02
C GLY A 778 -25.15 -31.86 -39.35
N GLY A 779 -25.85 -31.01 -38.59
CA GLY A 779 -27.19 -30.50 -38.88
C GLY A 779 -27.17 -29.35 -39.90
N SER A 780 -28.34 -29.07 -40.49
CA SER A 780 -28.54 -27.92 -41.38
C SER A 780 -28.34 -26.61 -40.58
N GLY A 781 -27.19 -25.96 -40.73
CA GLY A 781 -26.88 -24.72 -40.03
C GLY A 781 -27.85 -23.59 -40.38
N ALA A 782 -28.17 -22.74 -39.40
CA ALA A 782 -28.93 -21.51 -39.63
C ALA A 782 -28.21 -20.58 -40.62
N SER A 783 -28.96 -19.92 -41.50
CA SER A 783 -28.39 -18.92 -42.42
C SER A 783 -28.15 -17.62 -41.68
N LEU A 784 -26.90 -17.39 -41.28
CA LEU A 784 -26.50 -16.15 -40.62
C LEU A 784 -26.20 -15.06 -41.65
N ARG A 785 -26.62 -13.82 -41.34
CA ARG A 785 -26.15 -12.63 -42.05
C ARG A 785 -24.69 -12.40 -41.71
N ARG A 786 -23.84 -12.49 -42.73
CA ARG A 786 -22.39 -12.29 -42.64
C ARG A 786 -22.00 -10.96 -43.26
N VAL A 787 -20.96 -10.34 -42.72
CA VAL A 787 -20.43 -9.05 -43.16
C VAL A 787 -18.99 -9.25 -43.63
N LYS A 788 -18.66 -8.68 -44.78
CA LYS A 788 -17.30 -8.69 -45.31
C LYS A 788 -16.97 -7.37 -45.97
N GLU A 789 -16.09 -6.59 -45.37
CA GLU A 789 -15.79 -5.22 -45.80
C GLU A 789 -14.29 -4.94 -45.84
N SER A 790 -13.89 -3.93 -46.61
CA SER A 790 -12.51 -3.44 -46.69
C SER A 790 -12.45 -1.93 -46.46
N LEU A 791 -11.63 -1.49 -45.51
CA LEU A 791 -11.63 -0.13 -44.99
C LEU A 791 -10.20 0.44 -44.87
N PRO A 792 -9.98 1.74 -45.05
CA PRO A 792 -8.72 2.38 -44.69
C PRO A 792 -8.56 2.46 -43.16
N ILE A 793 -7.32 2.49 -42.67
CA ILE A 793 -7.03 2.74 -41.24
C ILE A 793 -5.79 3.63 -41.06
N GLN A 794 -5.81 4.49 -40.05
CA GLN A 794 -4.72 5.39 -39.69
C GLN A 794 -4.34 5.25 -38.22
N ASN A 795 -3.14 5.71 -37.86
CA ASN A 795 -2.60 5.54 -36.51
C ASN A 795 -3.39 6.29 -35.43
N THR A 796 -4.20 7.27 -35.83
CA THR A 796 -5.16 7.98 -34.96
C THR A 796 -6.41 7.15 -34.67
N ASN A 797 -6.70 6.11 -35.46
CA ASN A 797 -7.76 5.15 -35.20
C ASN A 797 -7.25 4.12 -34.18
N ARG A 798 -7.48 4.43 -32.90
CA ARG A 798 -7.15 3.57 -31.77
C ARG A 798 -8.34 2.69 -31.39
N VAL A 799 -8.07 1.56 -30.74
CA VAL A 799 -9.10 0.68 -30.14
C VAL A 799 -10.15 0.16 -31.12
N VAL A 800 -9.76 0.03 -32.39
CA VAL A 800 -10.67 -0.32 -33.48
C VAL A 800 -11.22 -1.74 -33.32
N GLY A 801 -12.54 -1.86 -33.44
CA GLY A 801 -13.31 -3.10 -33.35
C GLY A 801 -13.81 -3.42 -31.94
N THR A 802 -13.35 -2.72 -30.91
CA THR A 802 -13.65 -3.05 -29.52
C THR A 802 -15.09 -2.72 -29.11
N ILE A 803 -15.65 -1.58 -29.53
CA ILE A 803 -17.06 -1.26 -29.26
C ILE A 803 -17.94 -2.28 -29.99
N THR A 804 -17.64 -2.56 -31.26
CA THR A 804 -18.35 -3.55 -32.07
C THR A 804 -18.30 -4.93 -31.42
N GLY A 805 -17.14 -5.35 -30.93
CA GLY A 805 -16.95 -6.59 -30.17
C GLY A 805 -17.72 -6.61 -28.85
N SER A 806 -17.81 -5.48 -28.15
CA SER A 806 -18.61 -5.37 -26.93
C SER A 806 -20.10 -5.57 -27.22
N GLU A 807 -20.60 -5.05 -28.34
CA GLU A 807 -22.00 -5.24 -28.78
C GLU A 807 -22.30 -6.69 -29.15
N ILE A 808 -21.37 -7.38 -29.83
CA ILE A 808 -21.47 -8.83 -30.05
C ILE A 808 -21.63 -9.55 -28.71
N THR A 809 -20.79 -9.20 -27.74
CA THR A 809 -20.78 -9.86 -26.42
C THR A 809 -22.07 -9.59 -25.64
N ARG A 810 -22.59 -8.36 -25.68
CA ARG A 810 -23.85 -8.01 -24.99
C ARG A 810 -25.05 -8.77 -25.54
N ARG A 811 -25.08 -8.99 -26.86
CA ARG A 811 -26.21 -9.65 -27.54
C ARG A 811 -26.13 -11.17 -27.48
N PHE A 812 -24.94 -11.73 -27.69
CA PHE A 812 -24.75 -13.17 -27.89
C PHE A 812 -24.00 -13.87 -26.75
N GLY A 813 -23.55 -13.10 -25.74
CA GLY A 813 -22.83 -13.62 -24.59
C GLY A 813 -21.36 -14.00 -24.91
N PRO A 814 -20.70 -14.76 -24.02
CA PRO A 814 -19.27 -15.08 -24.14
C PRO A 814 -18.92 -15.95 -25.36
N ALA A 815 -19.89 -16.68 -25.92
CA ALA A 815 -19.68 -17.48 -27.13
C ALA A 815 -19.51 -16.63 -28.40
N GLY A 816 -20.01 -15.38 -28.38
CA GLY A 816 -19.98 -14.49 -29.52
C GLY A 816 -20.75 -15.05 -30.73
N LEU A 817 -20.32 -14.65 -31.93
CA LEU A 817 -20.85 -15.17 -33.19
C LEU A 817 -20.01 -16.36 -33.66
N PRO A 818 -20.54 -17.21 -34.56
CA PRO A 818 -19.72 -18.22 -35.22
C PRO A 818 -18.64 -17.54 -36.06
N GLU A 819 -17.48 -18.20 -36.16
CA GLU A 819 -16.35 -17.75 -36.96
C GLU A 819 -16.75 -17.29 -38.39
N ASP A 820 -16.05 -16.27 -38.86
CA ASP A 820 -16.24 -15.63 -40.16
C ASP A 820 -17.61 -14.96 -40.35
N THR A 821 -18.30 -14.62 -39.26
CA THR A 821 -19.57 -13.88 -39.38
C THR A 821 -19.30 -12.42 -39.69
N ILE A 822 -18.23 -11.83 -39.14
CA ILE A 822 -17.78 -10.49 -39.48
C ILE A 822 -16.31 -10.55 -39.93
N GLN A 823 -16.04 -10.17 -41.18
CA GLN A 823 -14.69 -10.08 -41.75
C GLN A 823 -14.39 -8.63 -42.16
N LEU A 824 -13.54 -7.94 -41.40
CA LEU A 824 -13.11 -6.58 -41.71
C LEU A 824 -11.64 -6.58 -42.13
N HIS A 825 -11.36 -6.13 -43.34
CA HIS A 825 -10.00 -5.97 -43.85
C HIS A 825 -9.57 -4.51 -43.79
N PHE A 826 -8.48 -4.20 -43.10
CA PHE A 826 -7.99 -2.83 -42.97
C PHE A 826 -6.71 -2.60 -43.79
N SER A 827 -6.62 -1.45 -44.48
CA SER A 827 -5.44 -1.03 -45.23
C SER A 827 -4.86 0.27 -44.66
N GLY A 828 -3.63 0.21 -44.12
CA GLY A 828 -2.94 1.34 -43.51
C GLY A 828 -2.17 0.95 -42.24
N ALA A 829 -2.08 1.86 -41.27
CA ALA A 829 -1.42 1.62 -39.99
C ALA A 829 -2.42 1.84 -38.85
N ALA A 830 -2.72 0.81 -38.07
CA ALA A 830 -3.64 0.94 -36.94
C ALA A 830 -3.00 1.72 -35.78
N GLY A 831 -3.82 2.41 -34.99
CA GLY A 831 -3.41 2.97 -33.71
C GLY A 831 -3.23 1.90 -32.64
N GLN A 832 -2.96 2.35 -31.42
CA GLN A 832 -2.85 1.47 -30.25
C GLN A 832 -4.14 0.67 -30.03
N SER A 833 -3.99 -0.50 -29.40
CA SER A 833 -5.10 -1.36 -28.99
C SER A 833 -6.04 -1.83 -30.11
N PHE A 834 -5.52 -1.94 -31.35
CA PHE A 834 -6.26 -2.56 -32.46
C PHE A 834 -6.73 -3.98 -32.10
N GLY A 835 -8.04 -4.21 -32.16
CA GLY A 835 -8.60 -5.52 -31.85
C GLY A 835 -8.71 -5.86 -30.36
N ALA A 836 -8.59 -4.88 -29.46
CA ALA A 836 -8.65 -5.13 -28.02
C ALA A 836 -10.02 -5.71 -27.59
N PHE A 837 -9.99 -6.76 -26.75
CA PHE A 837 -11.17 -7.39 -26.14
C PHE A 837 -12.27 -7.86 -27.11
N ILE A 838 -11.96 -8.15 -28.37
CA ILE A 838 -12.95 -8.66 -29.33
C ILE A 838 -13.31 -10.13 -29.02
N PRO A 839 -14.60 -10.50 -28.95
CA PRO A 839 -15.03 -11.90 -28.80
C PRO A 839 -14.87 -12.69 -30.11
N ASN A 840 -15.20 -13.99 -30.10
CA ASN A 840 -15.31 -14.76 -31.34
C ASN A 840 -16.43 -14.21 -32.25
N GLY A 841 -16.21 -14.22 -33.58
CA GLY A 841 -17.25 -13.87 -34.56
C GLY A 841 -16.78 -13.17 -35.82
#